data_AF-A0A428UE61-F1
#
_entry.id   AF-A0A428UE61-F1
#
_cell.length_a   1.000
_cell.length_b   1.000
_cell.length_c   1.000
_cell.angle_alpha   90.00
_cell.angle_beta   90.00
_cell.angle_gamma   90.00
#
_symmetry.space_group_name_H-M   'P 1'
#
loop_
_entity.id
_entity.type
_entity.pdbx_description
1 polymer ?
#
loop_
_entity_poly.entity_id
_entity_poly.type
_entity_poly.pdbx_seq_one_letter_code
_entity_poly.pdbx_strand_id
1 'polypeptide(L)'
;MTVDCQFLFEKSQWGVLGNNRFPGGIIYMDLNFGPPQGCKVKSATVTVTLDEYDECLNSYKTQSRHGRRKPPCPVQMTDCYGPRHLVGEEKSTEFKQTMSVAPEIHVLGGGASGVGVNAEKAFKTSSRWSFNGQLLPGKGLWTYKTLKWDLTYNELESQSYRNNCVHTAFSFQHGGQPFLMKVEIEGKLGWNQRLKSKLKFGSRSGKEEGQTRTLIDFRDPEVFQRRLDELAKSLPRAMELENYQDIPIEIPDTAVASFQSTTLETEDSTNCEAESSQEVVSKREPLDSAAPLEAPRVLQGLQHQAIQAPHDPTEATMENLTRMYRRLTSPIEQEIIGKSAETSPSSASSTVVAPEEEQEQMTCPTNETKPELALGSLNADQEAMLKILEIPALLSFLQLIATLMNMLDWEAAQNTLVMASNESPSPDNNVSSKKKQIILNAFVMNTPGHLAPGLWRHPRNKTDQYKKLSFWTDLAQLLDKADFHAMFIADTLGPYDVYKGPANVVPVLSSGAQYPVNDPLYLVPALAAATKNLIFGVTASLTYEKPYALARRLSTVDHLSEGRVAWNIVTSYLDSAARNHGLDEQIPHDERYAIAHEYLEVLYKLWEGSFRDDAVLADRENGTYIAADAVRQIHHKGKYFQVPGPHFVEPSPQRTPFLFQAGVSEAGNGFGGKHGEAIFVGGQTPEGVRKTVDNIRAIATKEGRDPNHIKIIVGIAVIVAATDEEAKAKRDEYLSYADTEGALALFGGWTGIDLSGYSDDEDFRLTEAPRIQSILRRWSDTVPGTDNLPWTKRRIAEYISIGGLGAKIIGSPTTVADELEHWVEVADVDGFNLSHIVNPGSFEDIVEFLLPELRRRGVFRSRVDKEGATAREVFIGSKRLPEDHPGSKYKWRAGQEVPPFLAEEEAK
;
A
#
# COMPACT_ATOMS: atom_id res chain seq x y z
N MET A 1 -15.60 -0.89 -33.21
CA MET A 1 -15.34 0.24 -32.29
C MET A 1 -15.57 1.54 -33.02
N THR A 2 -16.10 2.49 -32.29
CA THR A 2 -16.45 3.86 -32.67
C THR A 2 -15.49 4.82 -31.96
N VAL A 3 -15.48 6.10 -32.36
CA VAL A 3 -15.04 7.14 -31.43
C VAL A 3 -16.19 7.33 -30.44
N ASP A 4 -15.93 7.13 -29.16
CA ASP A 4 -16.94 7.03 -28.11
C ASP A 4 -16.57 7.88 -26.88
N CYS A 5 -17.57 8.32 -26.14
CA CYS A 5 -17.47 9.26 -25.03
C CYS A 5 -18.37 8.80 -23.88
N GLN A 6 -17.88 7.84 -23.10
CA GLN A 6 -18.65 7.17 -22.06
C GLN A 6 -18.61 7.98 -20.75
N PHE A 7 -19.75 8.48 -20.30
CA PHE A 7 -19.86 9.15 -18.99
C PHE A 7 -19.95 8.14 -17.85
N LEU A 8 -19.05 8.25 -16.87
CA LEU A 8 -19.03 7.41 -15.67
C LEU A 8 -19.88 8.08 -14.58
N PHE A 9 -21.20 8.12 -14.76
CA PHE A 9 -22.10 8.81 -13.82
C PHE A 9 -22.10 8.22 -12.40
N GLU A 10 -21.77 6.93 -12.25
CA GLU A 10 -21.61 6.27 -10.94
C GLU A 10 -20.31 6.70 -10.21
N LYS A 11 -19.23 6.99 -10.96
CA LYS A 11 -17.99 7.59 -10.43
C LYS A 11 -18.18 9.09 -10.14
N SER A 12 -19.11 9.75 -10.85
CA SER A 12 -19.36 11.19 -10.80
C SER A 12 -19.96 11.66 -9.48
N GLN A 13 -19.52 12.84 -9.02
CA GLN A 13 -19.79 13.36 -7.68
C GLN A 13 -20.47 14.73 -7.74
N TRP A 14 -21.40 14.99 -6.82
CA TRP A 14 -22.20 16.22 -6.77
C TRP A 14 -22.08 16.87 -5.40
N GLY A 15 -22.16 18.21 -5.34
CA GLY A 15 -21.89 18.95 -4.12
C GLY A 15 -21.60 20.43 -4.37
N VAL A 16 -20.61 20.99 -3.68
CA VAL A 16 -20.23 22.41 -3.71
C VAL A 16 -18.76 22.56 -4.09
N LEU A 17 -18.47 23.55 -4.94
CA LEU A 17 -17.12 23.90 -5.39
C LEU A 17 -16.78 25.37 -5.15
N GLY A 18 -15.56 25.64 -4.70
CA GLY A 18 -15.03 26.97 -4.40
C GLY A 18 -15.45 27.49 -3.03
N ASN A 19 -14.74 28.52 -2.55
CA ASN A 19 -14.95 29.12 -1.22
C ASN A 19 -16.32 29.79 -1.00
N ASN A 20 -17.21 29.83 -2.01
CA ASN A 20 -18.51 30.49 -1.97
C ASN A 20 -19.65 29.61 -2.54
N ARG A 21 -20.03 28.54 -1.83
CA ARG A 21 -21.39 27.96 -1.75
C ARG A 21 -22.17 27.67 -3.06
N PHE A 22 -21.56 27.65 -4.24
CA PHE A 22 -22.25 27.31 -5.49
C PHE A 22 -22.36 25.78 -5.65
N PRO A 23 -23.58 25.25 -5.90
CA PRO A 23 -23.76 23.88 -6.35
C PRO A 23 -22.92 23.57 -7.58
N GLY A 24 -22.46 22.33 -7.68
CA GLY A 24 -21.54 21.88 -8.71
C GLY A 24 -21.38 20.37 -8.73
N GLY A 25 -20.67 19.90 -9.76
CA GLY A 25 -20.38 18.49 -9.95
C GLY A 25 -18.99 18.27 -10.53
N ILE A 26 -18.53 17.03 -10.38
CA ILE A 26 -17.36 16.46 -11.04
C ILE A 26 -17.88 15.28 -11.86
N ILE A 27 -17.79 15.42 -13.19
CA ILE A 27 -18.20 14.39 -14.14
C ILE A 27 -16.94 13.71 -14.69
N TYR A 28 -16.87 12.39 -14.57
CA TYR A 28 -15.82 11.55 -15.15
C TYR A 28 -16.29 10.98 -16.49
N MET A 29 -15.38 10.79 -17.44
CA MET A 29 -15.64 10.14 -18.71
C MET A 29 -14.41 9.43 -19.29
N ASP A 30 -14.68 8.46 -20.14
CA ASP A 30 -13.69 7.70 -20.88
C ASP A 30 -13.82 8.00 -22.38
N LEU A 31 -12.76 8.57 -22.96
CA LEU A 31 -12.70 8.94 -24.38
C LEU A 31 -11.99 7.84 -25.17
N ASN A 32 -12.75 7.09 -25.96
CA ASN A 32 -12.25 5.95 -26.72
C ASN A 32 -12.13 6.31 -28.21
N PHE A 33 -10.95 6.12 -28.80
CA PHE A 33 -10.66 6.57 -30.18
C PHE A 33 -10.38 5.43 -31.18
N GLY A 34 -10.87 4.22 -30.90
CA GLY A 34 -10.59 3.01 -31.68
C GLY A 34 -11.29 2.97 -33.06
N PRO A 35 -10.57 2.76 -34.17
CA PRO A 35 -11.18 2.70 -35.50
C PRO A 35 -12.02 1.44 -35.75
N PRO A 36 -13.02 1.52 -36.67
CA PRO A 36 -13.59 0.35 -37.33
C PRO A 36 -12.54 -0.44 -38.13
N GLN A 37 -12.72 -1.75 -38.27
CA GLN A 37 -11.80 -2.60 -39.05
C GLN A 37 -11.58 -2.07 -40.48
N GLY A 38 -10.31 -1.96 -40.88
CA GLY A 38 -9.90 -1.49 -42.21
C GLY A 38 -9.75 0.02 -42.38
N CYS A 39 -10.17 0.83 -41.40
CA CYS A 39 -10.03 2.29 -41.40
C CYS A 39 -8.87 2.75 -40.50
N LYS A 40 -8.22 3.87 -40.86
CA LYS A 40 -7.36 4.63 -39.94
C LYS A 40 -8.05 5.92 -39.49
N VAL A 41 -7.98 6.27 -38.21
CA VAL A 41 -8.32 7.63 -37.74
C VAL A 41 -7.16 8.57 -38.12
N LYS A 42 -7.45 9.71 -38.76
CA LYS A 42 -6.47 10.78 -39.01
C LYS A 42 -6.60 11.95 -38.03
N SER A 43 -7.84 12.32 -37.69
CA SER A 43 -8.11 13.22 -36.58
C SER A 43 -9.48 12.93 -36.00
N ALA A 44 -9.63 13.07 -34.69
CA ALA A 44 -10.91 13.02 -33.97
C ALA A 44 -10.97 14.19 -32.98
N THR A 45 -12.13 14.80 -32.85
CA THR A 45 -12.38 15.94 -31.96
C THR A 45 -13.64 15.65 -31.15
N VAL A 46 -13.53 15.63 -29.82
CA VAL A 46 -14.67 15.53 -28.90
C VAL A 46 -14.89 16.89 -28.24
N THR A 47 -16.13 17.38 -28.25
CA THR A 47 -16.47 18.69 -27.68
C THR A 47 -17.69 18.56 -26.76
N VAL A 48 -17.54 18.93 -25.49
CA VAL A 48 -18.62 18.96 -24.50
C VAL A 48 -18.95 20.42 -24.17
N THR A 49 -20.21 20.83 -24.24
CA THR A 49 -20.67 22.20 -23.99
C THR A 49 -21.85 22.24 -23.03
N LEU A 50 -21.86 23.19 -22.08
CA LEU A 50 -22.94 23.39 -21.11
C LEU A 50 -23.80 24.60 -21.49
N ASP A 51 -25.05 24.36 -21.90
CA ASP A 51 -25.98 25.40 -22.37
C ASP A 51 -27.19 25.55 -21.42
N GLU A 52 -27.36 26.73 -20.84
CA GLU A 52 -28.49 27.09 -19.95
C GLU A 52 -29.53 27.98 -20.66
N TYR A 53 -29.30 28.34 -21.93
CA TYR A 53 -30.08 29.30 -22.71
C TYR A 53 -30.84 28.67 -23.88
N ASP A 54 -30.56 27.41 -24.23
CA ASP A 54 -31.34 26.64 -25.21
C ASP A 54 -32.85 26.69 -24.93
N GLU A 55 -33.64 26.92 -25.98
CA GLU A 55 -35.08 27.19 -25.89
C GLU A 55 -35.89 26.00 -25.33
N CYS A 56 -35.39 24.77 -25.48
CA CYS A 56 -36.03 23.58 -24.91
C CYS A 56 -36.05 23.59 -23.37
N LEU A 57 -35.17 24.36 -22.72
CA LEU A 57 -35.16 24.50 -21.26
C LEU A 57 -36.32 25.36 -20.71
N ASN A 58 -37.06 26.06 -21.56
CA ASN A 58 -38.13 26.97 -21.13
C ASN A 58 -39.33 26.24 -20.49
N SER A 59 -39.51 24.94 -20.72
CA SER A 59 -40.49 24.10 -20.03
C SER A 59 -40.01 23.57 -18.66
N TYR A 60 -38.69 23.49 -18.45
CA TYR A 60 -38.07 22.97 -17.21
C TYR A 60 -37.71 24.08 -16.22
N LYS A 61 -37.61 25.34 -16.67
CA LYS A 61 -37.42 26.52 -15.82
C LYS A 61 -38.70 26.82 -15.03
N THR A 62 -38.73 26.35 -13.78
CA THR A 62 -39.84 26.54 -12.83
C THR A 62 -40.30 27.99 -12.76
N GLN A 63 -41.61 28.25 -12.82
CA GLN A 63 -42.21 29.58 -12.61
C GLN A 63 -42.20 30.00 -11.13
N SER A 64 -41.01 30.10 -10.52
CA SER A 64 -40.86 30.63 -9.17
C SER A 64 -41.16 32.13 -9.13
N ARG A 65 -41.89 32.56 -8.11
CA ARG A 65 -42.53 33.88 -8.05
C ARG A 65 -41.59 34.95 -7.45
N HIS A 66 -41.86 36.20 -7.83
CA HIS A 66 -41.46 37.43 -7.12
C HIS A 66 -39.96 37.83 -7.13
N GLY A 67 -39.42 38.03 -8.33
CA GLY A 67 -38.80 39.31 -8.69
C GLY A 67 -37.64 39.88 -7.85
N ARG A 68 -36.42 39.32 -7.99
CA ARG A 68 -35.20 40.13 -8.16
C ARG A 68 -33.99 39.31 -8.66
N ARG A 69 -33.23 39.92 -9.58
CA ARG A 69 -31.88 39.52 -10.09
C ARG A 69 -31.78 38.21 -10.92
N LYS A 70 -30.69 38.13 -11.69
CA LYS A 70 -30.22 36.94 -12.42
C LYS A 70 -29.87 35.80 -11.44
N PRO A 71 -29.82 34.52 -11.89
CA PRO A 71 -29.20 33.46 -11.10
C PRO A 71 -27.77 33.86 -10.68
N PRO A 72 -27.36 33.58 -9.42
CA PRO A 72 -26.14 34.15 -8.85
C PRO A 72 -24.84 33.54 -9.42
N CYS A 73 -24.92 32.40 -10.09
CA CYS A 73 -23.87 31.83 -10.92
C CYS A 73 -24.50 31.23 -12.19
N PRO A 74 -24.04 31.58 -13.41
CA PRO A 74 -24.37 30.82 -14.62
C PRO A 74 -23.69 29.44 -14.58
N VAL A 75 -24.18 28.45 -15.33
CA VAL A 75 -23.46 27.17 -15.44
C VAL A 75 -22.09 27.40 -16.07
N GLN A 76 -21.01 26.91 -15.45
CA GLN A 76 -19.65 27.09 -15.94
C GLN A 76 -18.76 25.91 -15.56
N MET A 77 -17.92 25.47 -16.49
CA MET A 77 -16.80 24.57 -16.19
C MET A 77 -15.77 25.34 -15.37
N THR A 78 -15.21 24.71 -14.34
CA THR A 78 -14.20 25.33 -13.47
C THR A 78 -12.80 24.80 -13.74
N ASP A 79 -12.66 23.50 -14.02
CA ASP A 79 -11.40 22.90 -14.47
C ASP A 79 -11.62 21.58 -15.26
N CYS A 80 -10.58 21.11 -15.92
CA CYS A 80 -10.50 19.79 -16.56
C CYS A 80 -9.26 19.01 -16.09
N TYR A 81 -9.47 17.72 -15.87
CA TYR A 81 -8.56 16.79 -15.21
C TYR A 81 -8.21 15.62 -16.11
N GLY A 82 -6.99 15.13 -15.98
CA GLY A 82 -6.40 14.18 -16.93
C GLY A 82 -5.56 14.89 -18.00
N PRO A 83 -5.16 14.17 -19.06
CA PRO A 83 -4.07 14.61 -19.91
C PRO A 83 -4.41 15.83 -20.77
N ARG A 84 -3.89 17.01 -20.40
CA ARG A 84 -4.04 18.24 -21.19
C ARG A 84 -3.24 18.20 -22.50
N HIS A 85 -2.14 17.48 -22.52
CA HIS A 85 -1.35 17.19 -23.71
C HIS A 85 -0.73 15.80 -23.59
N LEU A 86 -0.88 14.95 -24.61
CA LEU A 86 -0.10 13.71 -24.76
C LEU A 86 0.53 13.64 -26.14
N VAL A 87 1.66 12.95 -26.22
CA VAL A 87 2.42 12.72 -27.45
C VAL A 87 2.87 11.25 -27.46
N GLY A 88 2.72 10.59 -28.61
CA GLY A 88 3.20 9.23 -28.81
C GLY A 88 4.70 9.13 -29.08
N GLU A 89 5.26 7.94 -28.87
CA GLU A 89 6.62 7.55 -29.26
C GLU A 89 6.98 8.00 -30.68
N GLU A 90 8.15 8.61 -30.87
CA GLU A 90 8.60 9.02 -32.20
C GLU A 90 9.01 7.83 -33.10
N LYS A 91 8.23 7.62 -34.17
CA LYS A 91 8.54 6.64 -35.22
C LYS A 91 9.20 7.33 -36.40
N SER A 92 10.50 7.06 -36.60
CA SER A 92 11.24 7.47 -37.79
C SER A 92 11.30 6.36 -38.83
N THR A 93 10.90 6.65 -40.06
CA THR A 93 11.07 5.77 -41.22
C THR A 93 12.10 6.36 -42.16
N GLU A 94 13.05 5.54 -42.59
CA GLU A 94 14.02 5.90 -43.63
C GLU A 94 13.60 5.25 -44.95
N PHE A 95 13.46 6.05 -46.01
CA PHE A 95 13.19 5.56 -47.36
C PHE A 95 14.29 6.00 -48.31
N LYS A 96 14.76 5.06 -49.14
CA LYS A 96 15.72 5.31 -50.21
C LYS A 96 14.98 5.50 -51.53
N GLN A 97 15.28 6.59 -52.22
CA GLN A 97 14.89 6.77 -53.61
C GLN A 97 16.12 6.61 -54.51
N THR A 98 16.13 5.53 -55.30
CA THR A 98 17.18 5.26 -56.30
C THR A 98 16.70 5.76 -57.65
N MET A 99 17.34 6.79 -58.18
CA MET A 99 17.10 7.29 -59.54
C MET A 99 18.16 6.74 -60.49
N SER A 100 17.75 5.88 -61.42
CA SER A 100 18.57 5.45 -62.55
C SER A 100 18.35 6.38 -63.75
N VAL A 101 19.43 6.94 -64.29
CA VAL A 101 19.39 7.70 -65.55
C VAL A 101 20.24 6.97 -66.58
N ALA A 102 19.57 6.35 -67.54
CA ALA A 102 20.18 5.72 -68.71
C ALA A 102 19.76 6.50 -69.97
N PRO A 103 20.69 7.09 -70.75
CA PRO A 103 20.35 7.80 -71.97
C PRO A 103 20.19 6.82 -73.14
N GLU A 104 18.98 6.73 -73.71
CA GLU A 104 18.78 6.06 -74.99
C GLU A 104 19.22 6.96 -76.15
N ILE A 105 20.22 6.52 -76.92
CA ILE A 105 20.69 7.21 -78.12
C ILE A 105 20.34 6.32 -79.33
N HIS A 106 19.23 6.64 -79.99
CA HIS A 106 18.89 6.02 -81.27
C HIS A 106 19.68 6.68 -82.41
N VAL A 107 20.82 6.08 -82.76
CA VAL A 107 21.54 6.34 -84.02
C VAL A 107 21.51 5.09 -84.89
N LEU A 108 21.43 5.29 -86.21
CA LEU A 108 21.28 4.24 -87.21
C LEU A 108 22.40 3.19 -87.14
N GLY A 109 22.05 1.93 -86.85
CA GLY A 109 22.85 0.77 -87.21
C GLY A 109 23.94 0.31 -86.23
N GLY A 110 23.86 0.64 -84.94
CA GLY A 110 24.80 0.09 -83.94
C GLY A 110 24.46 0.42 -82.50
N GLY A 111 23.79 -0.49 -81.79
CA GLY A 111 23.40 -0.29 -80.38
C GLY A 111 24.57 -0.52 -79.42
N ALA A 112 25.11 0.56 -78.85
CA ALA A 112 26.02 0.51 -77.71
C ALA A 112 25.30 1.02 -76.45
N SER A 113 25.12 0.16 -75.45
CA SER A 113 24.44 0.52 -74.20
C SER A 113 25.28 1.51 -73.38
N GLY A 114 24.75 2.71 -73.15
CA GLY A 114 25.38 3.68 -72.25
C GLY A 114 25.35 3.23 -70.79
N VAL A 115 26.43 3.50 -70.05
CA VAL A 115 26.50 3.25 -68.60
C VAL A 115 25.55 4.22 -67.88
N GLY A 116 24.44 3.70 -67.37
CA GLY A 116 23.48 4.48 -66.59
C GLY A 116 24.03 4.86 -65.21
N VAL A 117 23.74 6.08 -64.76
CA VAL A 117 24.11 6.55 -63.42
C VAL A 117 22.95 6.32 -62.46
N ASN A 118 23.21 5.57 -61.39
CA ASN A 118 22.27 5.37 -60.28
C ASN A 118 22.63 6.32 -59.13
N ALA A 119 21.74 7.25 -58.81
CA ALA A 119 21.85 8.11 -57.64
C ALA A 119 20.87 7.64 -56.56
N GLU A 120 21.37 7.17 -55.42
CA GLU A 120 20.54 6.92 -54.23
C GLU A 120 20.46 8.17 -53.37
N LYS A 121 19.24 8.55 -52.95
CA LYS A 121 19.01 9.58 -51.94
C LYS A 121 18.14 9.00 -50.84
N ALA A 122 18.69 8.94 -49.62
CA ALA A 122 17.97 8.54 -48.43
C ALA A 122 17.26 9.76 -47.82
N PHE A 123 16.02 9.56 -47.37
CA PHE A 123 15.23 10.54 -46.64
C PHE A 123 14.76 9.90 -45.34
N LYS A 124 14.99 10.61 -44.22
CA LYS A 124 14.45 10.26 -42.91
C LYS A 124 13.23 11.13 -42.65
N THR A 125 12.13 10.54 -42.18
CA THR A 125 10.94 11.28 -41.76
C THR A 125 10.46 10.69 -40.44
N SER A 126 10.30 11.53 -39.42
CA SER A 126 9.75 11.14 -38.14
C SER A 126 8.27 11.52 -38.01
N SER A 127 7.58 10.84 -37.10
CA SER A 127 6.15 10.97 -36.90
C SER A 127 5.73 10.50 -35.51
N ARG A 128 4.69 11.14 -34.97
CA ARG A 128 4.05 10.82 -33.70
C ARG A 128 2.61 11.36 -33.72
N TRP A 129 1.72 10.73 -32.96
CA TRP A 129 0.37 11.23 -32.69
C TRP A 129 0.40 12.24 -31.53
N SER A 130 -0.64 13.07 -31.43
CA SER A 130 -0.83 13.95 -30.26
C SER A 130 -2.30 14.14 -29.89
N PHE A 131 -2.53 14.30 -28.59
CA PHE A 131 -3.83 14.56 -27.96
C PHE A 131 -3.75 15.87 -27.17
N ASN A 132 -4.79 16.71 -27.23
CA ASN A 132 -4.80 18.05 -26.62
C ASN A 132 -6.17 18.34 -26.01
N GLY A 133 -6.25 18.60 -24.71
CA GLY A 133 -7.46 19.01 -23.99
C GLY A 133 -7.46 20.50 -23.64
N GLN A 134 -8.52 21.23 -23.99
CA GLN A 134 -8.62 22.68 -23.85
C GLN A 134 -10.00 23.13 -23.35
N LEU A 135 -10.02 23.96 -22.30
CA LEU A 135 -11.21 24.72 -21.88
C LEU A 135 -11.36 25.99 -22.72
N LEU A 136 -12.58 26.23 -23.20
CA LEU A 136 -12.92 27.33 -24.11
C LEU A 136 -14.04 28.21 -23.52
N PRO A 137 -13.94 29.55 -23.64
CA PRO A 137 -14.94 30.48 -23.11
C PRO A 137 -16.25 30.43 -23.91
N GLY A 138 -17.36 30.69 -23.23
CA GLY A 138 -18.67 30.84 -23.85
C GLY A 138 -18.77 32.06 -24.75
N LYS A 139 -19.67 32.01 -25.75
CA LYS A 139 -19.96 33.15 -26.63
C LYS A 139 -20.49 34.34 -25.81
N GLY A 140 -19.64 35.36 -25.62
CA GLY A 140 -20.01 36.64 -24.99
C GLY A 140 -19.79 36.74 -23.48
N LEU A 141 -19.15 35.75 -22.83
CA LEU A 141 -18.84 35.78 -21.39
C LEU A 141 -17.42 35.27 -21.09
N TRP A 142 -16.85 35.74 -19.98
CA TRP A 142 -15.53 35.32 -19.47
C TRP A 142 -15.56 33.96 -18.74
N THR A 143 -16.57 33.12 -18.99
CA THR A 143 -16.78 31.85 -18.28
C THR A 143 -16.54 30.67 -19.22
N TYR A 144 -15.87 29.62 -18.74
CA TYR A 144 -15.67 28.41 -19.53
C TYR A 144 -16.99 27.64 -19.67
N LYS A 145 -17.36 27.37 -20.93
CA LYS A 145 -18.63 26.71 -21.29
C LYS A 145 -18.42 25.42 -22.08
N THR A 146 -17.25 25.29 -22.71
CA THR A 146 -16.93 24.22 -23.64
C THR A 146 -15.58 23.62 -23.29
N LEU A 147 -15.49 22.30 -23.28
CA LEU A 147 -14.27 21.53 -23.14
C LEU A 147 -14.07 20.74 -24.44
N LYS A 148 -12.90 20.87 -25.04
CA LYS A 148 -12.57 20.32 -26.36
C LYS A 148 -11.31 19.49 -26.28
N TRP A 149 -11.37 18.27 -26.83
CA TRP A 149 -10.21 17.40 -26.99
C TRP A 149 -9.96 17.15 -28.48
N ASP A 150 -8.73 17.38 -28.94
CA ASP A 150 -8.27 17.10 -30.30
C ASP A 150 -7.20 16.02 -30.31
N LEU A 151 -7.49 14.90 -30.99
CA LEU A 151 -6.56 13.81 -31.29
C LEU A 151 -6.17 13.86 -32.77
N THR A 152 -4.87 13.82 -33.06
CA THR A 152 -4.33 13.82 -34.43
C THR A 152 -3.30 12.70 -34.62
N TYR A 153 -3.43 11.95 -35.72
CA TYR A 153 -2.51 10.88 -36.14
C TYR A 153 -1.86 11.25 -37.49
N ASN A 154 -0.58 10.87 -37.65
CA ASN A 154 0.17 11.09 -38.89
C ASN A 154 0.09 9.87 -39.83
N GLU A 155 0.33 10.04 -41.13
CA GLU A 155 0.09 9.00 -42.15
C GLU A 155 1.03 7.79 -42.06
N LEU A 156 2.22 8.00 -41.48
CA LEU A 156 3.26 6.99 -41.29
C LEU A 156 2.93 5.92 -40.23
N GLU A 157 1.99 6.18 -39.32
CA GLU A 157 1.70 5.23 -38.23
C GLU A 157 0.86 4.03 -38.65
N SER A 158 1.34 2.83 -38.36
CA SER A 158 0.55 1.61 -38.31
C SER A 158 -0.26 1.57 -37.00
N GLN A 159 -1.56 1.90 -37.09
CA GLN A 159 -2.51 1.67 -36.01
C GLN A 159 -2.70 0.15 -35.81
N SER A 160 -1.85 -0.45 -34.98
CA SER A 160 -2.09 -1.76 -34.37
C SER A 160 -3.26 -1.66 -33.38
N TYR A 161 -4.05 -2.71 -33.24
CA TYR A 161 -5.16 -2.74 -32.29
C TYR A 161 -4.65 -2.62 -30.84
N ARG A 162 -4.81 -1.42 -30.26
CA ARG A 162 -4.71 -1.10 -28.84
C ARG A 162 -5.87 -0.19 -28.46
N ASN A 163 -6.42 -0.35 -27.25
CA ASN A 163 -7.41 0.57 -26.73
C ASN A 163 -6.73 1.83 -26.22
N ASN A 164 -6.63 2.85 -27.08
CA ASN A 164 -6.26 4.20 -26.65
C ASN A 164 -7.50 4.85 -26.00
N CYS A 165 -7.82 4.40 -24.78
CA CYS A 165 -8.79 5.03 -23.89
C CYS A 165 -8.10 6.18 -23.15
N VAL A 166 -8.72 7.35 -23.09
CA VAL A 166 -8.23 8.51 -22.32
C VAL A 166 -9.22 8.80 -21.21
N HIS A 167 -8.81 8.54 -19.97
CA HIS A 167 -9.61 8.81 -18.78
C HIS A 167 -9.53 10.30 -18.44
N THR A 168 -10.67 10.98 -18.28
CA THR A 168 -10.69 12.42 -18.00
C THR A 168 -11.91 12.80 -17.18
N ALA A 169 -11.83 13.93 -16.49
CA ALA A 169 -12.97 14.47 -15.74
C ALA A 169 -13.02 15.99 -15.91
N PHE A 170 -14.18 16.59 -15.65
CA PHE A 170 -14.30 18.04 -15.53
C PHE A 170 -15.18 18.40 -14.33
N SER A 171 -14.82 19.51 -13.69
CA SER A 171 -15.63 20.12 -12.64
C SER A 171 -16.45 21.28 -13.21
N PHE A 172 -17.64 21.51 -12.67
CA PHE A 172 -18.48 22.64 -13.05
C PHE A 172 -19.31 23.16 -11.86
N GLN A 173 -19.73 24.42 -11.94
CA GLN A 173 -20.65 25.08 -11.01
C GLN A 173 -21.94 25.49 -11.73
N HIS A 174 -23.05 25.66 -11.01
CA HIS A 174 -24.33 26.12 -11.56
C HIS A 174 -25.19 26.84 -10.50
N GLY A 175 -26.07 27.73 -10.95
CA GLY A 175 -27.03 28.46 -10.11
C GLY A 175 -28.32 27.70 -9.78
N GLY A 176 -28.27 26.37 -9.66
CA GLY A 176 -29.45 25.53 -9.32
C GLY A 176 -30.54 25.45 -10.40
N GLN A 177 -30.30 25.94 -11.62
CA GLN A 177 -31.23 25.80 -12.74
C GLN A 177 -30.83 24.62 -13.65
N PRO A 178 -31.80 23.93 -14.31
CA PRO A 178 -31.50 22.90 -15.30
C PRO A 178 -30.76 23.46 -16.53
N PHE A 179 -29.88 22.66 -17.11
CA PHE A 179 -29.13 23.00 -18.32
C PHE A 179 -28.95 21.76 -19.22
N LEU A 180 -28.61 21.96 -20.49
CA LEU A 180 -28.25 20.89 -21.42
C LEU A 180 -26.73 20.71 -21.45
N MET A 181 -26.27 19.48 -21.25
CA MET A 181 -24.93 19.07 -21.64
C MET A 181 -24.99 18.54 -23.07
N LYS A 182 -24.33 19.22 -24.00
CA LYS A 182 -24.25 18.84 -25.41
C LYS A 182 -22.89 18.24 -25.71
N VAL A 183 -22.85 17.09 -26.36
CA VAL A 183 -21.61 16.41 -26.81
C VAL A 183 -21.60 16.36 -28.34
N GLU A 184 -20.49 16.72 -28.96
CA GLU A 184 -20.24 16.65 -30.40
C GLU A 184 -18.96 15.85 -30.68
N ILE A 185 -19.02 14.94 -31.65
CA ILE A 185 -17.86 14.16 -32.09
C ILE A 185 -17.65 14.35 -33.61
N GLU A 186 -16.56 15.04 -33.98
CA GLU A 186 -16.13 15.20 -35.37
C GLU A 186 -14.89 14.34 -35.68
N GLY A 187 -14.74 13.89 -36.94
CA GLY A 187 -13.57 13.11 -37.30
C GLY A 187 -13.28 12.97 -38.80
N LYS A 188 -12.04 12.60 -39.11
CA LYS A 188 -11.54 12.30 -40.46
C LYS A 188 -10.94 10.90 -40.49
N LEU A 189 -11.43 10.06 -41.41
CA LEU A 189 -10.92 8.70 -41.63
C LEU A 189 -10.07 8.62 -42.91
N GLY A 190 -9.19 7.64 -42.98
CA GLY A 190 -8.44 7.26 -44.18
C GLY A 190 -8.57 5.75 -44.45
N TRP A 191 -8.77 5.39 -45.73
CA TRP A 191 -8.78 4.00 -46.20
C TRP A 191 -7.41 3.62 -46.79
N ASN A 192 -7.02 2.35 -46.70
CA ASN A 192 -5.74 1.85 -47.21
C ASN A 192 -5.58 2.00 -48.75
N GLN A 193 -4.60 2.83 -49.12
CA GLN A 193 -3.79 2.87 -50.35
C GLN A 193 -4.41 2.84 -51.78
N ARG A 194 -5.66 2.42 -52.03
CA ARG A 194 -6.20 2.31 -53.41
C ARG A 194 -7.43 3.15 -53.77
N LEU A 195 -8.10 3.81 -52.82
CA LEU A 195 -9.11 4.85 -53.13
C LEU A 195 -8.92 6.11 -52.26
N LYS A 196 -8.96 7.29 -52.90
CA LYS A 196 -8.88 8.61 -52.24
C LYS A 196 -10.26 9.14 -51.82
N SER A 197 -11.06 8.35 -51.09
CA SER A 197 -12.32 8.82 -50.50
C SER A 197 -12.06 9.46 -49.12
N LYS A 198 -12.41 10.76 -48.97
CA LYS A 198 -12.35 11.47 -47.69
C LYS A 198 -13.62 11.24 -46.89
N LEU A 199 -13.69 10.14 -46.14
CA LEU A 199 -14.77 9.91 -45.17
C LEU A 199 -14.57 10.84 -43.96
N LYS A 200 -15.59 11.65 -43.69
CA LYS A 200 -15.78 12.37 -42.42
C LYS A 200 -16.89 11.68 -41.64
N PHE A 201 -16.73 11.58 -40.32
CA PHE A 201 -17.87 11.30 -39.44
C PHE A 201 -18.60 12.63 -39.12
N GLY A 202 -19.92 12.59 -38.91
CA GLY A 202 -20.72 13.75 -38.51
C GLY A 202 -20.95 14.86 -39.55
N SER A 203 -20.82 14.59 -40.87
CA SER A 203 -20.92 15.69 -41.87
C SER A 203 -21.69 15.43 -43.17
N ARG A 204 -22.47 14.35 -43.31
CA ARG A 204 -23.44 14.14 -44.40
C ARG A 204 -24.64 13.31 -43.91
N SER A 205 -25.84 13.69 -44.38
CA SER A 205 -27.18 13.16 -44.00
C SER A 205 -27.51 13.25 -42.50
N GLY A 206 -28.67 13.84 -42.17
CA GLY A 206 -29.06 14.10 -40.78
C GLY A 206 -28.38 15.33 -40.15
N LYS A 207 -29.12 16.10 -39.34
CA LYS A 207 -28.57 17.28 -38.64
C LYS A 207 -28.01 16.95 -37.25
N GLU A 208 -28.20 15.72 -36.76
CA GLU A 208 -28.03 15.38 -35.34
C GLU A 208 -27.23 14.08 -35.10
N GLU A 209 -26.87 13.31 -36.14
CA GLU A 209 -26.20 12.00 -36.01
C GLU A 209 -24.79 12.03 -35.36
N GLY A 210 -24.20 13.22 -35.19
CA GLY A 210 -22.92 13.42 -34.49
C GLY A 210 -23.02 14.15 -33.15
N GLN A 211 -24.23 14.33 -32.61
CA GLN A 211 -24.49 15.21 -31.46
C GLN A 211 -25.50 14.63 -30.46
N THR A 212 -25.07 14.38 -29.22
CA THR A 212 -25.96 14.02 -28.10
C THR A 212 -26.30 15.25 -27.26
N ARG A 213 -27.53 15.31 -26.72
CA ARG A 213 -27.99 16.34 -25.78
C ARG A 213 -28.57 15.64 -24.53
N THR A 214 -27.98 15.90 -23.38
CA THR A 214 -28.42 15.35 -22.08
C THR A 214 -28.95 16.48 -21.21
N LEU A 215 -30.20 16.39 -20.74
CA LEU A 215 -30.74 17.31 -19.76
C LEU A 215 -30.14 17.00 -18.38
N ILE A 216 -29.50 17.99 -17.77
CA ILE A 216 -29.06 17.93 -16.38
C ILE A 216 -30.04 18.76 -15.56
N ASP A 217 -30.93 18.07 -14.85
CA ASP A 217 -31.94 18.59 -13.93
C ASP A 217 -31.66 18.04 -12.53
N PHE A 218 -31.55 18.94 -11.55
CA PHE A 218 -31.17 18.61 -10.17
C PHE A 218 -32.38 18.48 -9.24
N ARG A 219 -33.54 19.03 -9.64
CA ARG A 219 -34.84 19.06 -8.93
C ARG A 219 -34.88 19.73 -7.55
N ASP A 220 -33.92 19.47 -6.67
CA ASP A 220 -33.81 20.04 -5.33
C ASP A 220 -32.37 20.54 -5.07
N PRO A 221 -32.14 21.87 -4.98
CA PRO A 221 -30.83 22.43 -4.68
C PRO A 221 -30.33 22.21 -3.24
N GLU A 222 -31.18 21.87 -2.26
CA GLU A 222 -30.78 21.80 -0.84
C GLU A 222 -29.96 20.53 -0.49
N VAL A 223 -29.92 19.57 -1.42
CA VAL A 223 -29.16 18.31 -1.32
C VAL A 223 -27.64 18.52 -1.40
N PHE A 224 -27.17 19.61 -2.03
CA PHE A 224 -25.75 19.83 -2.31
C PHE A 224 -24.99 20.42 -1.11
N GLN A 225 -24.68 19.58 -0.11
CA GLN A 225 -23.94 19.99 1.10
C GLN A 225 -22.47 19.55 1.11
N ARG A 226 -22.12 18.48 0.39
CA ARG A 226 -20.74 17.93 0.35
C ARG A 226 -19.80 18.88 -0.40
N ARG A 227 -18.68 19.25 0.21
CA ARG A 227 -17.60 19.97 -0.51
C ARG A 227 -16.86 19.02 -1.44
N LEU A 228 -16.60 19.47 -2.66
CA LEU A 228 -15.83 18.74 -3.68
C LEU A 228 -14.42 19.32 -3.87
N ASP A 229 -14.05 20.39 -3.16
CA ASP A 229 -12.77 21.12 -3.33
C ASP A 229 -11.51 20.24 -3.17
N GLU A 230 -11.54 19.28 -2.25
CA GLU A 230 -10.39 18.39 -2.01
C GLU A 230 -10.26 17.32 -3.09
N LEU A 231 -11.37 16.78 -3.56
CA LEU A 231 -11.41 15.87 -4.70
C LEU A 231 -10.98 16.58 -6.00
N ALA A 232 -11.44 17.81 -6.21
CA ALA A 232 -11.02 18.68 -7.30
C ALA A 232 -9.50 18.95 -7.30
N LYS A 233 -8.87 19.03 -6.11
CA LYS A 233 -7.41 19.20 -5.96
C LYS A 233 -6.62 17.90 -6.21
N SER A 234 -7.15 16.73 -5.88
CA SER A 234 -6.45 15.45 -6.09
C SER A 234 -6.60 14.91 -7.51
N LEU A 235 -7.69 15.28 -8.21
CA LEU A 235 -8.01 14.78 -9.55
C LEU A 235 -6.96 14.99 -10.64
N PRO A 236 -6.20 16.11 -10.72
CA PRO A 236 -5.12 16.24 -11.70
C PRO A 236 -4.16 15.04 -11.66
N ARG A 237 -3.68 14.66 -10.48
CA ARG A 237 -2.72 13.56 -10.30
C ARG A 237 -3.38 12.19 -10.37
N ALA A 238 -4.61 12.03 -9.89
CA ALA A 238 -5.34 10.77 -9.99
C ALA A 238 -5.61 10.40 -11.45
N MET A 239 -6.14 11.33 -12.26
CA MET A 239 -6.37 11.11 -13.68
C MET A 239 -5.05 10.92 -14.46
N GLU A 240 -3.98 11.63 -14.09
CA GLU A 240 -2.65 11.42 -14.68
C GLU A 240 -2.18 9.96 -14.48
N LEU A 241 -2.30 9.43 -13.27
CA LEU A 241 -1.93 8.04 -12.92
C LEU A 241 -2.86 6.98 -13.54
N GLU A 242 -4.15 7.26 -13.71
CA GLU A 242 -5.08 6.38 -14.44
C GLU A 242 -4.63 6.27 -15.92
N ASN A 243 -4.23 7.36 -16.59
CA ASN A 243 -3.80 7.31 -18.00
C ASN A 243 -2.40 6.72 -18.22
N TYR A 244 -1.47 6.85 -17.25
CA TYR A 244 -0.12 6.28 -17.35
C TYR A 244 -0.09 4.74 -17.44
N GLN A 245 -1.15 4.05 -16.99
CA GLN A 245 -1.19 2.59 -16.99
C GLN A 245 -1.55 2.02 -18.37
N ASP A 246 -2.45 2.69 -19.10
CA ASP A 246 -2.99 2.19 -20.37
C ASP A 246 -2.41 2.88 -21.62
N ILE A 247 -1.88 4.11 -21.50
CA ILE A 247 -1.34 4.86 -22.64
C ILE A 247 0.21 4.90 -22.59
N PRO A 248 0.92 4.30 -23.56
CA PRO A 248 2.37 4.45 -23.67
C PRO A 248 2.73 5.87 -24.13
N ILE A 249 3.43 6.62 -23.29
CA ILE A 249 3.84 8.00 -23.55
C ILE A 249 5.33 8.22 -23.24
N GLU A 250 5.96 9.08 -24.02
CA GLU A 250 7.39 9.40 -23.95
C GLU A 250 7.59 10.58 -22.99
N ILE A 251 8.27 10.36 -21.86
CA ILE A 251 8.66 11.43 -20.93
C ILE A 251 9.85 12.18 -21.55
N PRO A 252 9.81 13.52 -21.69
CA PRO A 252 10.95 14.27 -22.22
C PRO A 252 12.19 14.08 -21.33
N ASP A 253 13.32 13.70 -21.95
CA ASP A 253 14.61 13.59 -21.27
C ASP A 253 14.94 14.90 -20.53
N THR A 254 15.38 14.76 -19.27
CA THR A 254 15.85 15.91 -18.49
C THR A 254 17.13 16.46 -19.12
N ALA A 255 17.03 17.64 -19.74
CA ALA A 255 18.15 18.29 -20.40
C ALA A 255 19.35 18.41 -19.44
N VAL A 256 20.45 17.75 -19.77
CA VAL A 256 21.67 17.72 -18.94
C VAL A 256 22.23 19.12 -18.84
N ALA A 257 22.23 19.68 -17.62
CA ALA A 257 22.85 20.97 -17.34
C ALA A 257 24.38 20.85 -17.49
N SER A 258 24.90 21.28 -18.63
CA SER A 258 26.33 21.24 -18.94
C SER A 258 27.09 22.36 -18.19
N PHE A 259 27.49 22.08 -16.95
CA PHE A 259 28.44 22.94 -16.24
C PHE A 259 29.80 22.89 -16.94
N GLN A 260 30.21 23.98 -17.58
CA GLN A 260 31.59 24.15 -18.03
C GLN A 260 32.48 24.33 -16.80
N SER A 261 33.39 23.38 -16.58
CA SER A 261 34.44 23.52 -15.58
C SER A 261 35.45 24.57 -16.04
N THR A 262 35.46 25.74 -15.41
CA THR A 262 36.59 26.66 -15.47
C THR A 262 37.71 26.11 -14.60
N THR A 263 38.77 25.60 -15.24
CA THR A 263 40.00 25.18 -14.56
C THR A 263 40.70 26.39 -13.94
N LEU A 264 40.79 26.40 -12.61
CA LEU A 264 41.73 27.25 -11.88
C LEU A 264 43.10 26.58 -11.92
N GLU A 265 43.95 27.02 -12.86
CA GLU A 265 45.38 26.73 -12.81
C GLU A 265 46.07 27.79 -11.93
N THR A 266 46.66 27.36 -10.82
CA THR A 266 47.48 28.19 -9.94
C THR A 266 48.88 27.62 -9.86
N GLU A 267 49.79 28.16 -10.68
CA GLU A 267 51.18 28.45 -10.33
C GLU A 267 51.91 29.01 -11.55
N ASP A 268 52.23 30.31 -11.55
CA ASP A 268 53.64 30.70 -11.54
C ASP A 268 53.81 32.14 -11.02
N SER A 269 54.99 32.49 -10.54
CA SER A 269 55.27 33.82 -9.98
C SER A 269 56.59 34.39 -10.50
N THR A 270 56.55 35.44 -11.33
CA THR A 270 57.68 36.39 -11.46
C THR A 270 57.32 37.69 -12.21
N ASN A 271 57.78 38.80 -11.61
CA ASN A 271 58.31 40.03 -12.23
C ASN A 271 57.46 41.02 -13.08
N CYS A 272 57.77 42.30 -12.77
CA CYS A 272 57.76 43.50 -13.62
C CYS A 272 56.42 44.18 -13.99
N GLU A 273 56.27 45.41 -13.48
CA GLU A 273 56.11 46.69 -14.22
C GLU A 273 55.04 46.80 -15.33
N ALA A 274 54.35 47.92 -15.56
CA ALA A 274 54.07 49.18 -14.84
C ALA A 274 53.09 49.99 -15.75
N GLU A 275 52.68 51.20 -15.35
CA GLU A 275 51.88 52.16 -16.17
C GLU A 275 50.46 51.67 -16.60
N SER A 276 49.35 52.12 -16.01
CA SER A 276 48.74 53.47 -16.03
C SER A 276 48.23 53.96 -17.40
N SER A 277 46.90 54.04 -17.59
CA SER A 277 46.25 55.06 -18.45
C SER A 277 44.75 55.21 -18.18
N GLN A 278 44.30 56.46 -18.33
CA GLN A 278 43.08 57.08 -17.82
C GLN A 278 41.73 56.65 -18.42
N GLU A 279 40.70 56.78 -17.58
CA GLU A 279 39.37 57.36 -17.84
C GLU A 279 38.82 57.51 -19.28
N VAL A 280 37.59 57.03 -19.49
CA VAL A 280 36.54 57.83 -20.17
C VAL A 280 35.25 57.78 -19.36
N VAL A 281 34.74 58.95 -18.94
CA VAL A 281 33.47 59.09 -18.23
C VAL A 281 32.32 59.28 -19.21
N SER A 282 31.21 58.56 -19.02
CA SER A 282 29.93 58.84 -19.68
C SER A 282 28.78 58.63 -18.70
N LYS A 283 28.10 59.72 -18.31
CA LYS A 283 26.99 59.70 -17.35
C LYS A 283 25.66 59.41 -18.04
N ARG A 284 24.82 58.57 -17.41
CA ARG A 284 23.35 58.75 -17.38
C ARG A 284 22.72 57.97 -16.22
N GLU A 285 22.15 58.71 -15.29
CA GLU A 285 21.21 58.23 -14.26
C GLU A 285 19.76 58.40 -14.78
N PRO A 286 18.72 58.04 -14.00
CA PRO A 286 18.39 56.67 -13.60
C PRO A 286 16.93 56.32 -13.99
N LEU A 287 16.46 55.13 -13.64
CA LEU A 287 15.01 54.87 -13.51
C LEU A 287 14.77 53.83 -12.40
N ASP A 288 13.87 54.17 -11.48
CA ASP A 288 13.74 53.51 -10.18
C ASP A 288 12.90 52.22 -10.16
N SER A 289 13.12 51.46 -9.09
CA SER A 289 12.14 50.58 -8.44
C SER A 289 11.59 49.36 -9.19
N ALA A 290 12.18 48.18 -8.92
CA ALA A 290 11.44 47.02 -8.44
C ALA A 290 12.37 46.11 -7.62
N ALA A 291 11.93 45.68 -6.43
CA ALA A 291 12.63 44.74 -5.57
C ALA A 291 12.28 43.28 -5.94
N PRO A 292 12.99 42.24 -5.44
CA PRO A 292 12.97 40.91 -6.05
C PRO A 292 11.70 40.11 -5.76
N LEU A 293 11.37 39.19 -6.67
CA LEU A 293 10.41 38.11 -6.44
C LEU A 293 11.14 36.87 -5.92
N GLU A 294 10.86 36.50 -4.68
CA GLU A 294 11.30 35.23 -4.08
C GLU A 294 10.60 34.01 -4.72
N ALA A 295 11.18 32.83 -4.52
CA ALA A 295 10.65 31.58 -5.05
C ALA A 295 9.45 31.04 -4.24
N PRO A 296 8.47 30.36 -4.88
CA PRO A 296 7.60 29.42 -4.18
C PRO A 296 8.46 28.23 -3.73
N ARG A 297 8.71 28.00 -2.44
CA ARG A 297 7.77 27.57 -1.39
C ARG A 297 6.98 26.32 -1.78
N VAL A 298 7.58 25.17 -1.46
CA VAL A 298 6.90 23.88 -1.25
C VAL A 298 5.73 24.06 -0.27
N LEU A 299 4.63 23.34 -0.51
CA LEU A 299 3.50 23.19 0.41
C LEU A 299 3.31 21.73 0.78
N GLN A 300 3.45 21.42 2.07
CA GLN A 300 2.98 20.17 2.66
C GLN A 300 1.47 20.27 2.93
N GLY A 301 0.82 19.10 3.08
CA GLY A 301 -0.41 18.97 3.86
C GLY A 301 -1.72 18.92 3.06
N LEU A 302 -2.34 17.75 3.07
CA LEU A 302 -3.70 17.56 3.61
C LEU A 302 -3.95 16.05 3.81
N GLN A 303 -4.26 15.65 5.04
CA GLN A 303 -4.60 14.29 5.44
C GLN A 303 -6.09 14.25 5.80
N HIS A 304 -6.78 13.18 5.43
CA HIS A 304 -8.25 13.14 5.45
C HIS A 304 -8.86 13.14 6.86
N GLN A 305 -10.07 13.68 6.96
CA GLN A 305 -11.10 13.11 7.84
C GLN A 305 -12.03 12.22 7.01
N ALA A 306 -12.39 11.06 7.56
CA ALA A 306 -13.37 10.14 6.98
C ALA A 306 -14.67 10.16 7.79
N ILE A 307 -15.81 10.00 7.12
CA ILE A 307 -17.14 9.88 7.75
C ILE A 307 -17.84 8.66 7.14
N GLN A 308 -18.50 7.87 7.99
CA GLN A 308 -19.23 6.65 7.62
C GLN A 308 -20.59 6.97 6.97
N ALA A 309 -21.12 6.02 6.17
CA ALA A 309 -22.44 6.11 5.54
C ALA A 309 -23.37 4.98 6.02
N PRO A 310 -24.71 5.18 6.06
CA PRO A 310 -25.67 4.20 6.53
C PRO A 310 -26.09 3.16 5.46
N HIS A 311 -26.85 2.15 5.92
CA HIS A 311 -27.23 0.89 5.23
C HIS A 311 -27.66 0.96 3.75
N ASP A 312 -27.29 -0.12 3.03
CA ASP A 312 -27.61 -0.40 1.64
C ASP A 312 -28.95 -1.17 1.50
N PRO A 313 -29.90 -0.73 0.64
CA PRO A 313 -31.19 -1.40 0.44
C PRO A 313 -31.14 -2.68 -0.42
N THR A 314 -29.98 -3.05 -0.98
CA THR A 314 -29.81 -4.22 -1.86
C THR A 314 -29.50 -5.53 -1.12
N GLU A 315 -29.36 -5.48 0.22
CA GLU A 315 -29.12 -6.66 1.05
C GLU A 315 -30.20 -7.75 0.86
N ALA A 316 -29.80 -9.02 0.95
CA ALA A 316 -30.55 -10.21 0.52
C ALA A 316 -31.70 -10.60 1.47
N THR A 317 -32.60 -9.67 1.76
CA THR A 317 -33.75 -9.86 2.64
C THR A 317 -34.88 -10.66 1.99
N MET A 318 -35.67 -11.33 2.83
CA MET A 318 -36.83 -12.13 2.41
C MET A 318 -37.88 -11.30 1.63
N GLU A 319 -38.02 -10.01 1.96
CA GLU A 319 -38.88 -9.09 1.22
C GLU A 319 -38.35 -8.76 -0.18
N ASN A 320 -37.03 -8.53 -0.34
CA ASN A 320 -36.42 -8.26 -1.64
C ASN A 320 -36.58 -9.46 -2.58
N LEU A 321 -36.36 -10.69 -2.09
CA LEU A 321 -36.61 -11.93 -2.84
C LEU A 321 -38.09 -12.10 -3.22
N THR A 322 -39.01 -11.88 -2.28
CA THR A 322 -40.46 -11.94 -2.53
C THR A 322 -40.92 -10.91 -3.58
N ARG A 323 -40.29 -9.72 -3.59
CA ARG A 323 -40.56 -8.66 -4.58
C ARG A 323 -40.04 -9.02 -5.98
N MET A 324 -38.94 -9.78 -6.08
CA MET A 324 -38.42 -10.27 -7.36
C MET A 324 -39.33 -11.38 -7.94
N TYR A 325 -39.71 -12.38 -7.12
CA TYR A 325 -40.53 -13.50 -7.57
C TYR A 325 -41.87 -13.03 -8.19
N ARG A 326 -42.49 -12.01 -7.57
CA ARG A 326 -43.73 -11.38 -8.03
C ARG A 326 -43.61 -10.61 -9.37
N ARG A 327 -42.39 -10.27 -9.82
CA ARG A 327 -42.15 -9.65 -11.13
C ARG A 327 -41.96 -10.65 -12.26
N LEU A 328 -41.61 -11.91 -11.96
CA LEU A 328 -41.38 -12.95 -12.98
C LEU A 328 -42.68 -13.63 -13.46
N THR A 329 -43.80 -13.43 -12.77
CA THR A 329 -45.04 -14.19 -12.98
C THR A 329 -46.22 -13.36 -13.52
N SER A 330 -45.95 -12.24 -14.22
CA SER A 330 -47.01 -11.33 -14.71
C SER A 330 -46.82 -11.02 -16.21
N PRO A 331 -47.71 -11.48 -17.10
CA PRO A 331 -47.68 -11.19 -18.53
C PRO A 331 -48.38 -9.86 -18.86
N ILE A 332 -47.90 -9.15 -19.89
CA ILE A 332 -48.58 -7.99 -20.50
C ILE A 332 -48.43 -8.09 -22.03
N GLU A 333 -49.52 -7.80 -22.75
CA GLU A 333 -49.67 -7.97 -24.20
C GLU A 333 -49.38 -6.67 -25.01
N GLN A 334 -49.60 -6.70 -26.32
CA GLN A 334 -49.21 -5.66 -27.29
C GLN A 334 -50.41 -4.92 -27.91
N GLU A 335 -50.22 -3.64 -28.28
CA GLU A 335 -50.95 -2.96 -29.37
C GLU A 335 -49.92 -2.16 -30.22
N ILE A 336 -49.76 -2.30 -31.55
CA ILE A 336 -50.67 -2.10 -32.72
C ILE A 336 -50.73 -0.59 -33.10
N ILE A 337 -50.41 -0.11 -34.33
CA ILE A 337 -49.88 -0.66 -35.61
C ILE A 337 -49.23 0.52 -36.42
N GLY A 338 -48.43 0.40 -37.50
CA GLY A 338 -47.94 -0.73 -38.30
C GLY A 338 -47.53 -0.32 -39.75
N LYS A 339 -47.23 -1.32 -40.62
CA LYS A 339 -46.75 -1.24 -42.03
C LYS A 339 -45.30 -0.72 -42.23
N SER A 340 -44.46 -1.25 -43.13
CA SER A 340 -44.43 -2.48 -43.98
C SER A 340 -43.03 -2.55 -44.66
N ALA A 341 -42.57 -3.56 -45.42
CA ALA A 341 -43.19 -4.75 -46.06
C ALA A 341 -42.16 -5.87 -46.38
N GLU A 342 -42.68 -7.03 -46.82
CA GLU A 342 -42.11 -8.02 -47.77
C GLU A 342 -40.90 -8.96 -47.45
N THR A 343 -41.10 -10.21 -47.91
CA THR A 343 -40.18 -11.31 -48.28
C THR A 343 -39.26 -12.03 -47.26
N SER A 344 -39.78 -13.17 -46.77
CA SER A 344 -39.10 -14.38 -46.24
C SER A 344 -38.53 -15.27 -47.40
N PRO A 345 -38.01 -16.53 -47.22
CA PRO A 345 -37.90 -17.40 -46.02
C PRO A 345 -36.58 -18.24 -45.89
N SER A 346 -36.65 -19.33 -45.11
CA SER A 346 -35.74 -20.51 -44.97
C SER A 346 -34.65 -20.45 -43.88
N SER A 347 -34.41 -21.51 -43.07
CA SER A 347 -35.14 -22.78 -42.86
C SER A 347 -34.64 -23.63 -41.66
N ALA A 348 -35.54 -24.44 -41.07
CA ALA A 348 -35.31 -25.74 -40.36
C ALA A 348 -34.48 -25.74 -39.04
N SER A 349 -34.91 -26.31 -37.88
CA SER A 349 -35.31 -27.70 -37.49
C SER A 349 -34.15 -28.37 -36.69
N SER A 350 -34.29 -29.26 -35.68
CA SER A 350 -35.40 -29.99 -35.01
C SER A 350 -34.92 -30.41 -33.57
N THR A 351 -35.69 -30.59 -32.46
CA THR A 351 -36.90 -31.41 -32.10
C THR A 351 -36.55 -32.78 -31.44
N VAL A 352 -37.45 -33.29 -30.55
CA VAL A 352 -37.57 -34.66 -29.92
C VAL A 352 -36.89 -34.84 -28.53
N VAL A 353 -37.44 -35.51 -27.48
CA VAL A 353 -38.82 -35.78 -26.96
C VAL A 353 -38.74 -36.32 -25.49
N ALA A 354 -39.87 -36.65 -24.82
CA ALA A 354 -39.98 -37.28 -23.46
C ALA A 354 -40.37 -38.80 -23.56
N PRO A 355 -41.25 -39.50 -22.77
CA PRO A 355 -42.18 -39.21 -21.63
C PRO A 355 -41.86 -40.07 -20.35
N GLU A 356 -42.70 -40.59 -19.40
CA GLU A 356 -44.16 -40.63 -18.99
C GLU A 356 -44.18 -40.83 -17.42
N GLU A 357 -45.19 -40.51 -16.57
CA GLU A 357 -46.47 -41.19 -16.14
C GLU A 357 -46.41 -42.70 -15.77
N GLU A 358 -47.21 -43.31 -14.85
CA GLU A 358 -48.40 -42.98 -13.99
C GLU A 358 -48.13 -43.39 -12.49
N GLN A 359 -48.86 -43.13 -11.38
CA GLN A 359 -50.15 -42.52 -10.96
C GLN A 359 -51.33 -43.42 -10.42
N GLU A 360 -51.36 -43.72 -9.10
CA GLU A 360 -52.57 -44.03 -8.28
C GLU A 360 -52.69 -42.98 -7.13
N GLN A 361 -53.74 -42.18 -6.93
CA GLN A 361 -55.21 -42.39 -6.73
C GLN A 361 -55.64 -42.86 -5.33
N MET A 362 -56.76 -42.41 -4.72
CA MET A 362 -57.41 -41.08 -4.69
C MET A 362 -58.49 -41.04 -3.56
N THR A 363 -58.60 -39.98 -2.75
CA THR A 363 -59.86 -39.58 -2.06
C THR A 363 -59.75 -38.18 -1.41
N CYS A 364 -60.89 -37.49 -1.25
CA CYS A 364 -61.05 -36.11 -0.74
C CYS A 364 -62.55 -35.91 -0.36
N PRO A 365 -63.04 -34.80 0.26
CA PRO A 365 -62.34 -33.55 0.64
C PRO A 365 -62.71 -32.97 2.04
N THR A 366 -62.35 -31.70 2.25
CA THR A 366 -62.85 -30.68 3.22
C THR A 366 -62.25 -30.55 4.64
N ASN A 367 -62.01 -29.27 4.94
CA ASN A 367 -61.85 -28.53 6.21
C ASN A 367 -60.65 -28.76 7.16
N GLU A 368 -60.01 -27.61 7.42
CA GLU A 368 -59.53 -27.12 8.72
C GLU A 368 -58.43 -27.89 9.46
N THR A 369 -57.20 -27.38 9.35
CA THR A 369 -56.36 -27.22 10.55
C THR A 369 -55.44 -26.02 10.41
N LYS A 370 -55.72 -24.96 11.19
CA LYS A 370 -54.78 -23.85 11.41
C LYS A 370 -54.95 -23.30 12.83
N PRO A 371 -54.17 -23.79 13.81
CA PRO A 371 -54.02 -23.15 15.11
C PRO A 371 -52.98 -22.02 15.02
N GLU A 372 -53.17 -20.97 15.82
CA GLU A 372 -52.22 -19.87 15.93
C GLU A 372 -51.07 -20.21 16.89
N LEU A 373 -49.92 -19.56 16.71
CA LEU A 373 -48.92 -19.39 17.76
C LEU A 373 -48.94 -17.91 18.16
N ALA A 374 -49.37 -17.63 19.38
CA ALA A 374 -49.74 -16.29 19.82
C ALA A 374 -48.55 -15.40 20.18
N LEU A 375 -48.75 -14.07 20.09
CA LEU A 375 -47.86 -13.10 20.72
C LEU A 375 -48.07 -13.08 22.24
N GLY A 376 -46.97 -12.86 22.97
CA GLY A 376 -46.96 -12.41 24.35
C GLY A 376 -45.54 -12.46 24.91
N SER A 377 -45.08 -11.56 25.78
CA SER A 377 -45.65 -10.27 26.20
C SER A 377 -44.55 -9.51 26.96
N LEU A 378 -44.41 -8.18 26.77
CA LEU A 378 -43.51 -7.37 27.61
C LEU A 378 -43.96 -7.39 29.07
N ASN A 379 -43.03 -7.31 30.02
CA ASN A 379 -43.34 -7.36 31.45
C ASN A 379 -43.54 -5.95 32.05
N ALA A 380 -44.19 -5.89 33.22
CA ALA A 380 -44.67 -4.64 33.80
C ALA A 380 -43.54 -3.63 34.12
N ASP A 381 -42.36 -4.11 34.48
CA ASP A 381 -41.20 -3.25 34.79
C ASP A 381 -40.68 -2.53 33.52
N GLN A 382 -40.77 -3.17 32.35
CA GLN A 382 -40.38 -2.55 31.07
C GLN A 382 -41.39 -1.48 30.62
N GLU A 383 -42.71 -1.70 30.81
CA GLU A 383 -43.71 -0.65 30.61
C GLU A 383 -43.51 0.52 31.60
N ALA A 384 -43.19 0.23 32.86
CA ALA A 384 -42.96 1.26 33.87
C ALA A 384 -41.76 2.14 33.51
N MET A 385 -40.65 1.54 33.06
CA MET A 385 -39.45 2.30 32.70
C MET A 385 -39.65 3.19 31.47
N LEU A 386 -40.43 2.73 30.47
CA LEU A 386 -40.80 3.55 29.30
C LEU A 386 -41.67 4.75 29.71
N LYS A 387 -42.66 4.55 30.58
CA LYS A 387 -43.54 5.64 31.08
C LYS A 387 -42.82 6.68 31.96
N ILE A 388 -41.70 6.30 32.59
CA ILE A 388 -40.85 7.24 33.35
C ILE A 388 -40.08 8.19 32.41
N LEU A 389 -39.67 7.72 31.22
CA LEU A 389 -38.91 8.51 30.25
C LEU A 389 -39.77 9.53 29.49
N GLU A 390 -41.10 9.37 29.46
CA GLU A 390 -42.02 10.33 28.83
C GLU A 390 -42.33 11.58 29.70
N ILE A 391 -41.82 11.64 30.94
CA ILE A 391 -42.08 12.75 31.87
C ILE A 391 -41.19 13.96 31.51
N PRO A 392 -41.73 15.09 30.99
CA PRO A 392 -40.90 16.18 30.47
C PRO A 392 -40.04 16.87 31.55
N ALA A 393 -40.50 16.86 32.80
CA ALA A 393 -39.74 17.37 33.93
C ALA A 393 -38.47 16.55 34.23
N LEU A 394 -38.48 15.24 33.96
CA LEU A 394 -37.34 14.36 34.22
C LEU A 394 -36.25 14.55 33.15
N LEU A 395 -36.65 14.68 31.88
CA LEU A 395 -35.77 15.09 30.77
C LEU A 395 -35.14 16.46 31.02
N SER A 396 -35.93 17.45 31.45
CA SER A 396 -35.42 18.78 31.84
C SER A 396 -34.43 18.71 33.02
N PHE A 397 -34.67 17.83 34.00
CA PHE A 397 -33.77 17.65 35.15
C PHE A 397 -32.44 16.98 34.74
N LEU A 398 -32.48 15.98 33.86
CA LEU A 398 -31.28 15.33 33.31
C LEU A 398 -30.48 16.29 32.42
N GLN A 399 -31.15 17.13 31.62
CA GLN A 399 -30.49 18.20 30.85
C GLN A 399 -29.89 19.28 31.77
N LEU A 400 -30.54 19.62 32.88
CA LEU A 400 -29.99 20.54 33.88
C LEU A 400 -28.71 19.97 34.53
N ILE A 401 -28.71 18.68 34.88
CA ILE A 401 -27.53 17.98 35.39
C ILE A 401 -26.39 17.97 34.36
N ALA A 402 -26.66 17.59 33.11
CA ALA A 402 -25.66 17.62 32.04
C ALA A 402 -25.11 19.03 31.79
N THR A 403 -25.94 20.06 31.91
CA THR A 403 -25.51 21.47 31.77
C THR A 403 -24.65 21.90 32.96
N LEU A 404 -25.00 21.51 34.18
CA LEU A 404 -24.19 21.75 35.39
C LEU A 404 -22.83 21.04 35.34
N MET A 405 -22.78 19.80 34.83
CA MET A 405 -21.54 19.05 34.62
C MET A 405 -20.64 19.68 33.55
N ASN A 406 -21.21 20.38 32.55
CA ASN A 406 -20.45 21.17 31.58
C ASN A 406 -20.12 22.59 32.05
N MET A 407 -20.64 23.04 33.20
CA MET A 407 -20.36 24.37 33.79
C MET A 407 -19.35 24.32 34.94
N LEU A 408 -18.97 23.13 35.38
CA LEU A 408 -17.96 22.88 36.42
C LEU A 408 -16.80 22.12 35.77
N ASP A 409 -15.69 22.80 35.49
CA ASP A 409 -14.51 22.25 34.78
C ASP A 409 -13.96 20.97 35.45
N TRP A 410 -14.41 19.82 34.96
CA TRP A 410 -14.07 18.51 35.52
C TRP A 410 -12.59 18.14 35.32
N GLU A 411 -11.93 18.71 34.31
CA GLU A 411 -10.48 18.52 34.06
C GLU A 411 -9.60 19.19 35.13
N ALA A 412 -10.10 20.19 35.86
CA ALA A 412 -9.35 20.86 36.93
C ALA A 412 -9.27 20.04 38.24
N ALA A 413 -10.12 19.02 38.41
CA ALA A 413 -10.27 18.31 39.68
C ALA A 413 -9.28 17.14 39.88
N GLN A 414 -8.79 16.52 38.81
CA GLN A 414 -8.00 15.27 38.92
C GLN A 414 -6.52 15.50 39.32
N ASN A 415 -5.93 16.64 38.96
CA ASN A 415 -4.50 16.89 39.21
C ASN A 415 -4.14 17.26 40.66
N THR A 416 -5.11 17.46 41.55
CA THR A 416 -4.87 17.95 42.93
C THR A 416 -4.91 16.82 43.98
N LEU A 417 -5.26 15.58 43.60
CA LEU A 417 -5.48 14.46 44.54
C LEU A 417 -4.37 13.40 44.57
N VAL A 418 -3.29 13.57 43.80
CA VAL A 418 -2.16 12.60 43.73
C VAL A 418 -1.06 12.89 44.76
N MET A 419 -1.15 13.99 45.52
CA MET A 419 -0.08 14.47 46.42
C MET A 419 -0.38 14.35 47.93
N ALA A 420 -1.41 13.59 48.34
CA ALA A 420 -1.78 13.49 49.75
C ALA A 420 -2.44 12.15 50.17
N SER A 421 -1.65 11.08 50.30
CA SER A 421 -1.86 10.03 51.33
C SER A 421 -0.71 8.99 51.35
N ASN A 422 0.13 9.06 52.37
CA ASN A 422 0.96 7.92 52.79
C ASN A 422 0.23 7.22 53.94
N GLU A 423 -0.23 5.99 53.77
CA GLU A 423 -0.46 5.07 54.89
C GLU A 423 -0.48 3.60 54.43
N SER A 424 -0.21 2.68 55.36
CA SER A 424 0.15 1.28 55.06
C SER A 424 -1.05 0.43 54.59
N PRO A 425 -0.84 -0.57 53.70
CA PRO A 425 -1.93 -1.34 53.12
C PRO A 425 -2.55 -2.35 54.10
N SER A 426 -3.89 -2.35 54.17
CA SER A 426 -4.67 -3.49 54.65
C SER A 426 -4.96 -4.47 53.49
N PRO A 427 -4.98 -5.80 53.74
CA PRO A 427 -5.02 -6.80 52.67
C PRO A 427 -6.45 -7.20 52.27
N ASP A 428 -7.17 -6.31 51.58
CA ASP A 428 -8.37 -6.69 50.82
C ASP A 428 -8.63 -5.68 49.68
N ASN A 429 -8.16 -6.01 48.48
CA ASN A 429 -8.51 -5.29 47.25
C ASN A 429 -8.40 -6.24 46.05
N ASN A 430 -9.54 -6.79 45.63
CA ASN A 430 -9.63 -7.62 44.44
C ASN A 430 -9.63 -6.74 43.18
N VAL A 431 -8.44 -6.21 42.84
CA VAL A 431 -8.25 -5.35 41.66
C VAL A 431 -8.48 -6.19 40.41
N SER A 432 -9.53 -5.85 39.65
CA SER A 432 -9.75 -6.39 38.31
C SER A 432 -8.61 -5.93 37.40
N SER A 433 -7.59 -6.79 37.24
CA SER A 433 -6.44 -6.51 36.40
C SER A 433 -6.87 -6.46 34.94
N LYS A 434 -6.76 -5.27 34.32
CA LYS A 434 -7.06 -5.07 32.90
C LYS A 434 -6.25 -6.06 32.07
N LYS A 435 -6.91 -6.97 31.33
CA LYS A 435 -6.25 -8.02 30.54
C LYS A 435 -5.16 -7.44 29.64
N LYS A 436 -4.01 -8.13 29.61
CA LYS A 436 -2.86 -7.82 28.74
C LYS A 436 -3.33 -7.76 27.29
N GLN A 437 -2.96 -6.71 26.57
CA GLN A 437 -3.28 -6.59 25.14
C GLN A 437 -2.24 -7.37 24.33
N ILE A 438 -2.73 -8.22 23.44
CA ILE A 438 -1.91 -9.10 22.61
C ILE A 438 -1.38 -8.32 21.40
N ILE A 439 -0.07 -8.20 21.30
CA ILE A 439 0.60 -7.74 20.09
C ILE A 439 0.42 -8.80 19.00
N LEU A 440 -0.11 -8.42 17.84
CA LEU A 440 -0.15 -9.29 16.66
C LEU A 440 0.63 -8.69 15.51
N ASN A 441 1.63 -9.45 15.04
CA ASN A 441 2.46 -9.12 13.89
C ASN A 441 2.26 -10.15 12.78
N ALA A 442 2.26 -9.71 11.53
CA ALA A 442 2.26 -10.61 10.37
C ALA A 442 3.69 -11.00 10.01
N PHE A 443 4.02 -12.29 10.09
CA PHE A 443 5.37 -12.78 9.84
C PHE A 443 5.51 -13.25 8.39
N VAL A 444 6.31 -12.50 7.63
CA VAL A 444 6.47 -12.60 6.18
C VAL A 444 7.95 -12.56 5.77
N MET A 445 8.24 -12.83 4.50
CA MET A 445 9.59 -12.78 3.93
C MET A 445 9.48 -12.49 2.43
N ASN A 446 10.45 -11.78 1.85
CA ASN A 446 10.38 -11.30 0.47
C ASN A 446 10.80 -12.38 -0.55
N THR A 447 10.04 -13.48 -0.60
CA THR A 447 10.36 -14.76 -1.25
C THR A 447 9.06 -15.52 -1.63
N PRO A 448 9.04 -16.45 -2.61
CA PRO A 448 7.85 -17.24 -2.92
C PRO A 448 7.45 -18.26 -1.84
N GLY A 449 8.32 -18.63 -0.89
CA GLY A 449 7.96 -19.56 0.20
C GLY A 449 8.76 -19.31 1.48
N HIS A 450 8.09 -18.91 2.57
CA HIS A 450 8.76 -18.56 3.83
C HIS A 450 8.95 -19.76 4.78
N LEU A 451 7.86 -20.25 5.40
CA LEU A 451 7.86 -21.37 6.36
C LEU A 451 6.92 -22.52 5.93
N ALA A 452 6.44 -22.47 4.68
CA ALA A 452 5.54 -23.44 4.09
C ALA A 452 6.06 -23.84 2.68
N PRO A 453 7.11 -24.67 2.59
CA PRO A 453 7.69 -25.11 1.31
C PRO A 453 6.66 -25.79 0.41
N GLY A 454 6.61 -25.40 -0.87
CA GLY A 454 5.67 -25.94 -1.87
C GLY A 454 4.27 -25.31 -1.88
N LEU A 455 3.87 -24.59 -0.83
CA LEU A 455 2.53 -23.99 -0.71
C LEU A 455 2.30 -22.81 -1.66
N TRP A 456 3.33 -22.30 -2.36
CA TRP A 456 3.17 -21.30 -3.43
C TRP A 456 2.25 -21.79 -4.56
N ARG A 457 2.08 -23.12 -4.70
CA ARG A 457 1.19 -23.80 -5.65
C ARG A 457 -0.29 -23.77 -5.26
N HIS A 458 -0.62 -23.44 -4.02
CA HIS A 458 -1.99 -23.47 -3.50
C HIS A 458 -2.84 -22.31 -4.07
N PRO A 459 -4.09 -22.52 -4.55
CA PRO A 459 -4.85 -21.48 -5.25
C PRO A 459 -5.14 -20.17 -4.48
N ARG A 460 -5.21 -20.21 -3.14
CA ARG A 460 -5.32 -19.00 -2.28
C ARG A 460 -3.99 -18.29 -2.00
N ASN A 461 -2.86 -18.85 -2.43
CA ASN A 461 -1.53 -18.26 -2.24
C ASN A 461 -1.18 -17.39 -3.46
N LYS A 462 -0.59 -16.22 -3.21
CA LYS A 462 -0.20 -15.22 -4.22
C LYS A 462 1.28 -14.84 -4.11
N THR A 463 2.07 -15.64 -3.41
CA THR A 463 3.51 -15.42 -3.17
C THR A 463 4.37 -15.57 -4.43
N ASP A 464 3.86 -16.15 -5.52
CA ASP A 464 4.46 -16.04 -6.85
C ASP A 464 4.63 -14.56 -7.28
N GLN A 465 3.76 -13.69 -6.75
CA GLN A 465 3.72 -12.26 -7.03
C GLN A 465 4.59 -11.42 -6.08
N TYR A 466 5.48 -12.02 -5.27
CA TYR A 466 6.42 -11.31 -4.37
C TYR A 466 7.29 -10.23 -5.09
N LYS A 467 7.43 -10.31 -6.41
CA LYS A 467 8.11 -9.31 -7.26
C LYS A 467 7.26 -8.09 -7.61
N LYS A 468 5.94 -8.12 -7.39
CA LYS A 468 5.02 -7.01 -7.65
C LYS A 468 4.88 -6.17 -6.39
N LEU A 469 5.03 -4.85 -6.52
CA LEU A 469 4.78 -3.94 -5.40
C LEU A 469 3.33 -4.01 -4.91
N SER A 470 2.37 -4.20 -5.82
CA SER A 470 0.93 -4.28 -5.48
C SER A 470 0.64 -5.38 -4.44
N PHE A 471 1.19 -6.59 -4.61
CA PHE A 471 1.02 -7.69 -3.66
C PHE A 471 1.41 -7.27 -2.22
N TRP A 472 2.50 -6.52 -2.08
CA TRP A 472 2.94 -6.04 -0.77
C TRP A 472 2.11 -4.87 -0.25
N THR A 473 1.69 -3.91 -1.10
CA THR A 473 0.81 -2.81 -0.66
C THR A 473 -0.58 -3.28 -0.28
N ASP A 474 -1.14 -4.24 -1.01
CA ASP A 474 -2.46 -4.82 -0.76
C ASP A 474 -2.45 -5.57 0.58
N LEU A 475 -1.40 -6.37 0.83
CA LEU A 475 -1.17 -7.04 2.10
C LEU A 475 -0.94 -6.06 3.26
N ALA A 476 -0.12 -5.02 3.07
CA ALA A 476 0.09 -3.99 4.08
C ALA A 476 -1.23 -3.27 4.41
N GLN A 477 -2.07 -2.97 3.43
CA GLN A 477 -3.38 -2.37 3.65
C GLN A 477 -4.39 -3.30 4.34
N LEU A 478 -4.37 -4.61 4.05
CA LEU A 478 -5.16 -5.60 4.78
C LEU A 478 -4.81 -5.59 6.28
N LEU A 479 -3.50 -5.61 6.58
CA LEU A 479 -2.98 -5.64 7.95
C LEU A 479 -3.25 -4.32 8.71
N ASP A 480 -3.04 -3.17 8.05
CA ASP A 480 -3.26 -1.83 8.62
C ASP A 480 -4.75 -1.59 8.96
N LYS A 481 -5.67 -1.97 8.05
CA LYS A 481 -7.12 -1.92 8.28
C LYS A 481 -7.60 -2.90 9.36
N ALA A 482 -6.84 -3.95 9.63
CA ALA A 482 -7.12 -4.96 10.64
C ALA A 482 -6.54 -4.63 12.03
N ASP A 483 -5.94 -3.45 12.22
CA ASP A 483 -5.20 -3.05 13.42
C ASP A 483 -4.01 -3.97 13.77
N PHE A 484 -3.38 -4.69 12.82
CA PHE A 484 -2.12 -5.39 13.10
C PHE A 484 -1.05 -4.40 13.59
N HIS A 485 -0.16 -4.84 14.48
CA HIS A 485 0.85 -3.99 15.08
C HIS A 485 2.01 -3.78 14.12
N ALA A 486 2.66 -4.86 13.67
CA ALA A 486 3.71 -4.82 12.67
C ALA A 486 3.56 -5.86 11.55
N MET A 487 4.15 -5.53 10.42
CA MET A 487 4.56 -6.46 9.37
C MET A 487 6.03 -6.80 9.64
N PHE A 488 6.30 -8.01 10.12
CA PHE A 488 7.65 -8.49 10.44
C PHE A 488 8.21 -9.23 9.22
N ILE A 489 9.23 -8.64 8.58
CA ILE A 489 9.80 -9.12 7.32
C ILE A 489 11.15 -9.78 7.62
N ALA A 490 11.20 -11.12 7.50
CA ALA A 490 12.42 -11.91 7.57
C ALA A 490 13.33 -11.69 6.34
N ASP A 491 14.61 -12.04 6.48
CA ASP A 491 15.60 -12.03 5.41
C ASP A 491 16.69 -13.09 5.65
N THR A 492 17.32 -13.56 4.58
CA THR A 492 18.48 -14.47 4.60
C THR A 492 19.44 -14.14 3.45
N LEU A 493 20.67 -13.72 3.78
CA LEU A 493 21.71 -13.34 2.82
C LEU A 493 22.40 -14.54 2.12
N GLY A 494 21.74 -15.70 2.04
CA GLY A 494 22.26 -16.90 1.39
C GLY A 494 21.22 -18.03 1.34
N PRO A 495 21.29 -18.93 0.33
CA PRO A 495 20.37 -20.06 0.20
C PRO A 495 20.61 -21.15 1.25
N TYR A 496 19.62 -22.02 1.42
CA TYR A 496 19.75 -23.24 2.24
C TYR A 496 20.41 -24.33 1.38
N ASP A 497 21.67 -24.65 1.67
CA ASP A 497 22.54 -25.45 0.81
C ASP A 497 23.29 -26.59 1.55
N VAL A 498 22.68 -27.09 2.63
CA VAL A 498 23.22 -28.15 3.52
C VAL A 498 22.68 -29.55 3.18
N TYR A 499 21.42 -29.64 2.73
CA TYR A 499 20.74 -30.92 2.51
C TYR A 499 21.13 -31.52 1.15
N LYS A 500 21.42 -32.83 1.13
CA LYS A 500 22.04 -33.54 -0.02
C LYS A 500 23.40 -32.96 -0.40
N GLY A 501 24.26 -32.76 0.62
CA GLY A 501 25.63 -32.29 0.48
C GLY A 501 25.78 -30.75 0.44
N PRO A 502 27.00 -30.25 0.71
CA PRO A 502 27.27 -28.81 0.80
C PRO A 502 27.15 -28.10 -0.55
N ALA A 503 26.75 -26.83 -0.51
CA ALA A 503 26.49 -25.99 -1.69
C ALA A 503 25.35 -26.49 -2.59
N ASN A 504 24.53 -27.45 -2.14
CA ASN A 504 23.42 -27.98 -2.93
C ASN A 504 22.12 -27.18 -2.72
N VAL A 505 21.91 -26.18 -3.58
CA VAL A 505 20.66 -25.38 -3.59
C VAL A 505 19.47 -26.08 -4.27
N VAL A 506 19.66 -27.23 -4.93
CA VAL A 506 18.61 -27.87 -5.76
C VAL A 506 17.32 -28.17 -4.99
N PRO A 507 17.35 -28.69 -3.74
CA PRO A 507 16.14 -28.99 -2.97
C PRO A 507 15.20 -27.80 -2.69
N VAL A 508 15.70 -26.56 -2.65
CA VAL A 508 14.85 -25.38 -2.42
C VAL A 508 14.21 -24.80 -3.69
N LEU A 509 14.67 -25.18 -4.89
CA LEU A 509 14.28 -24.54 -6.15
C LEU A 509 12.81 -24.78 -6.53
N SER A 510 12.32 -26.01 -6.37
CA SER A 510 10.92 -26.40 -6.68
C SER A 510 9.93 -25.88 -5.63
N SER A 511 10.36 -25.94 -4.37
CA SER A 511 9.57 -25.59 -3.19
C SER A 511 9.45 -24.08 -2.95
N GLY A 512 10.31 -23.28 -3.59
CA GLY A 512 10.43 -21.83 -3.35
C GLY A 512 10.96 -21.49 -1.95
N ALA A 513 11.59 -22.44 -1.27
CA ALA A 513 11.88 -22.40 0.16
C ALA A 513 13.00 -21.39 0.49
N GLN A 514 12.60 -20.16 0.80
CA GLN A 514 13.45 -18.99 1.03
C GLN A 514 14.41 -18.70 -0.14
N TYR A 515 14.03 -19.13 -1.34
CA TYR A 515 14.79 -18.93 -2.56
C TYR A 515 13.86 -18.82 -3.78
N PRO A 516 14.07 -17.83 -4.68
CA PRO A 516 14.91 -16.63 -4.48
C PRO A 516 14.39 -15.73 -3.35
N VAL A 517 15.21 -14.77 -2.91
CA VAL A 517 14.86 -13.75 -1.92
C VAL A 517 15.32 -12.37 -2.41
N ASN A 518 14.52 -11.34 -2.13
CA ASN A 518 14.80 -9.93 -2.46
C ASN A 518 15.02 -9.12 -1.16
N ASP A 519 15.82 -8.04 -1.19
CA ASP A 519 16.02 -7.17 -0.02
C ASP A 519 14.65 -6.61 0.48
N PRO A 520 14.32 -6.77 1.79
CA PRO A 520 13.04 -6.34 2.36
C PRO A 520 12.94 -4.83 2.61
N LEU A 521 14.05 -4.11 2.81
CA LEU A 521 14.06 -2.71 3.25
C LEU A 521 13.53 -1.78 2.15
N TYR A 522 13.74 -2.13 0.88
CA TYR A 522 13.23 -1.39 -0.27
C TYR A 522 11.69 -1.41 -0.40
N LEU A 523 10.99 -2.33 0.29
CA LEU A 523 9.52 -2.30 0.34
C LEU A 523 9.00 -1.13 1.19
N VAL A 524 9.66 -0.85 2.32
CA VAL A 524 9.09 -0.02 3.41
C VAL A 524 8.59 1.35 2.97
N PRO A 525 9.30 2.17 2.17
CA PRO A 525 8.80 3.50 1.79
C PRO A 525 7.46 3.45 1.05
N ALA A 526 7.24 2.44 0.22
CA ALA A 526 5.99 2.26 -0.51
C ALA A 526 4.87 1.67 0.37
N LEU A 527 5.20 0.76 1.29
CA LEU A 527 4.21 0.23 2.24
C LEU A 527 3.78 1.28 3.26
N ALA A 528 4.72 2.12 3.72
CA ALA A 528 4.43 3.26 4.58
C ALA A 528 3.54 4.29 3.88
N ALA A 529 3.80 4.61 2.60
CA ALA A 529 2.93 5.48 1.81
C ALA A 529 1.50 4.91 1.61
N ALA A 530 1.36 3.58 1.64
CA ALA A 530 0.08 2.88 1.47
C ALA A 530 -0.72 2.67 2.77
N THR A 531 -0.17 3.01 3.96
CA THR A 531 -0.71 2.67 5.29
C THR A 531 -0.56 3.82 6.29
N LYS A 532 -1.23 3.75 7.45
CA LYS A 532 -1.18 4.78 8.50
C LYS A 532 -0.55 4.36 9.81
N ASN A 533 -0.74 3.12 10.23
CA ASN A 533 -0.43 2.67 11.59
C ASN A 533 0.50 1.46 11.65
N LEU A 534 0.48 0.63 10.60
CA LEU A 534 1.30 -0.55 10.49
C LEU A 534 2.80 -0.21 10.59
N ILE A 535 3.50 -0.95 11.45
CA ILE A 535 4.94 -0.88 11.67
C ILE A 535 5.66 -1.86 10.75
N PHE A 536 6.87 -1.55 10.31
CA PHE A 536 7.65 -2.40 9.41
C PHE A 536 8.90 -2.91 10.12
N GLY A 537 8.81 -4.13 10.68
CA GLY A 537 9.91 -4.82 11.35
C GLY A 537 10.81 -5.52 10.34
N VAL A 538 11.82 -4.83 9.83
CA VAL A 538 12.69 -5.33 8.76
C VAL A 538 13.94 -6.01 9.32
N THR A 539 14.20 -7.23 8.86
CA THR A 539 15.45 -7.94 9.14
C THR A 539 16.60 -7.36 8.31
N ALA A 540 17.72 -7.05 8.96
CA ALA A 540 18.97 -6.71 8.30
C ALA A 540 20.14 -7.24 9.13
N SER A 541 21.09 -7.91 8.46
CA SER A 541 22.26 -8.50 9.12
C SER A 541 23.40 -7.51 9.28
N LEU A 542 23.92 -7.39 10.50
CA LEU A 542 25.09 -6.54 10.81
C LEU A 542 26.44 -7.20 10.49
N THR A 543 26.43 -8.44 10.00
CA THR A 543 27.64 -9.27 9.88
C THR A 543 28.52 -8.90 8.68
N TYR A 544 27.94 -8.34 7.61
CA TYR A 544 28.63 -8.12 6.33
C TYR A 544 28.58 -6.68 5.79
N GLU A 545 27.64 -5.84 6.26
CA GLU A 545 27.58 -4.39 5.94
C GLU A 545 28.23 -3.57 7.07
N LYS A 546 28.97 -2.51 6.74
CA LYS A 546 29.57 -1.61 7.74
C LYS A 546 28.51 -0.69 8.40
N PRO A 547 28.59 -0.41 9.72
CA PRO A 547 27.53 0.29 10.46
C PRO A 547 27.14 1.66 9.90
N TYR A 548 28.11 2.42 9.37
CA TYR A 548 27.83 3.75 8.80
C TYR A 548 26.89 3.73 7.58
N ALA A 549 26.90 2.64 6.79
CA ALA A 549 25.99 2.48 5.66
C ALA A 549 24.56 2.16 6.15
N LEU A 550 24.42 1.18 7.05
CA LEU A 550 23.13 0.79 7.64
C LEU A 550 22.51 1.94 8.45
N ALA A 551 23.31 2.71 9.18
CA ALA A 551 22.89 3.91 9.91
C ALA A 551 22.13 4.88 9.00
N ARG A 552 22.66 5.16 7.81
CA ARG A 552 22.02 6.01 6.80
C ARG A 552 20.76 5.36 6.25
N ARG A 553 20.83 4.08 5.83
CA ARG A 553 19.67 3.36 5.27
C ARG A 553 18.47 3.37 6.23
N LEU A 554 18.69 3.06 7.51
CA LEU A 554 17.64 3.04 8.52
C LEU A 554 17.13 4.45 8.88
N SER A 555 17.97 5.47 9.06
CA SER A 555 17.48 6.84 9.31
C SER A 555 16.66 7.40 8.14
N THR A 556 17.04 7.10 6.89
CA THR A 556 16.24 7.49 5.71
C THR A 556 14.87 6.81 5.72
N VAL A 557 14.79 5.52 6.05
CA VAL A 557 13.50 4.81 6.12
C VAL A 557 12.69 5.21 7.36
N ASP A 558 13.32 5.59 8.48
CA ASP A 558 12.63 6.14 9.65
C ASP A 558 11.96 7.49 9.35
N HIS A 559 12.64 8.37 8.61
CA HIS A 559 12.01 9.59 8.05
C HIS A 559 10.86 9.26 7.09
N LEU A 560 11.09 8.42 6.08
CA LEU A 560 10.10 8.09 5.04
C LEU A 560 8.90 7.27 5.54
N SER A 561 9.01 6.62 6.71
CA SER A 561 7.91 5.91 7.37
C SER A 561 7.27 6.70 8.52
N GLU A 562 7.68 7.95 8.72
CA GLU A 562 7.23 8.84 9.81
C GLU A 562 7.48 8.24 11.22
N GLY A 563 8.52 7.40 11.34
CA GLY A 563 8.89 6.70 12.56
C GLY A 563 8.25 5.32 12.74
N ARG A 564 7.74 4.70 11.67
CA ARG A 564 7.12 3.35 11.71
C ARG A 564 8.04 2.21 11.28
N VAL A 565 9.33 2.45 11.04
CA VAL A 565 10.31 1.38 10.82
C VAL A 565 10.81 0.80 12.15
N ALA A 566 11.04 -0.51 12.16
CA ALA A 566 11.72 -1.24 13.20
C ALA A 566 12.78 -2.14 12.57
N TRP A 567 13.91 -2.37 13.25
CA TRP A 567 14.99 -3.20 12.75
C TRP A 567 15.05 -4.50 13.57
N ASN A 568 14.91 -5.65 12.90
CA ASN A 568 15.22 -6.95 13.47
C ASN A 568 16.73 -7.25 13.31
N ILE A 569 17.45 -7.13 14.43
CA ILE A 569 18.88 -7.34 14.53
C ILE A 569 19.19 -8.85 14.43
N VAL A 570 19.95 -9.23 13.40
CA VAL A 570 20.44 -10.61 13.23
C VAL A 570 21.95 -10.63 12.94
N THR A 571 22.62 -11.71 13.37
CA THR A 571 24.06 -11.95 13.17
C THR A 571 24.34 -12.93 12.02
N SER A 572 23.33 -13.28 11.20
CA SER A 572 23.36 -14.39 10.23
C SER A 572 23.70 -15.75 10.87
N TYR A 573 23.51 -16.85 10.11
CA TYR A 573 23.82 -18.21 10.58
C TYR A 573 24.08 -19.25 9.45
N LEU A 574 24.17 -18.81 8.19
CA LEU A 574 24.35 -19.69 7.02
C LEU A 574 25.75 -19.52 6.41
N ASP A 575 26.47 -20.61 6.18
CA ASP A 575 27.78 -20.58 5.52
C ASP A 575 27.69 -20.16 4.04
N SER A 576 26.52 -20.35 3.43
CA SER A 576 26.22 -19.84 2.08
C SER A 576 26.28 -18.32 2.02
N ALA A 577 25.85 -17.62 3.08
CA ALA A 577 25.98 -16.17 3.17
C ALA A 577 27.44 -15.76 3.37
N ALA A 578 28.17 -16.44 4.27
CA ALA A 578 29.57 -16.15 4.55
C ALA A 578 30.44 -16.25 3.27
N ARG A 579 30.29 -17.34 2.51
CA ARG A 579 30.98 -17.56 1.22
C ARG A 579 30.67 -16.49 0.16
N ASN A 580 29.41 -16.07 0.03
CA ASN A 580 29.04 -15.01 -0.91
C ASN A 580 29.47 -13.60 -0.46
N HIS A 581 29.78 -13.41 0.83
CA HIS A 581 30.34 -12.18 1.39
C HIS A 581 31.88 -12.20 1.56
N GLY A 582 32.57 -13.22 1.02
CA GLY A 582 34.03 -13.27 0.95
C GLY A 582 34.74 -13.86 2.17
N LEU A 583 34.06 -14.70 2.96
CA LEU A 583 34.63 -15.50 4.04
C LEU A 583 34.56 -16.99 3.69
N ASP A 584 35.56 -17.79 4.06
CA ASP A 584 35.54 -19.24 3.79
C ASP A 584 34.44 -19.97 4.60
N GLU A 585 34.24 -19.54 5.85
CA GLU A 585 33.24 -20.06 6.79
C GLU A 585 32.61 -18.93 7.63
N GLN A 586 31.58 -19.23 8.41
CA GLN A 586 30.99 -18.28 9.35
C GLN A 586 31.96 -17.79 10.43
N ILE A 587 31.93 -16.48 10.71
CA ILE A 587 32.50 -15.91 11.94
C ILE A 587 31.93 -16.66 13.16
N PRO A 588 32.76 -17.06 14.14
CA PRO A 588 32.33 -17.81 15.33
C PRO A 588 31.18 -17.13 16.08
N HIS A 589 30.20 -17.93 16.52
CA HIS A 589 28.91 -17.47 17.08
C HIS A 589 29.05 -16.33 18.10
N ASP A 590 29.91 -16.49 19.12
CA ASP A 590 30.05 -15.49 20.19
C ASP A 590 30.82 -14.24 19.73
N GLU A 591 31.78 -14.39 18.80
CA GLU A 591 32.45 -13.23 18.21
C GLU A 591 31.49 -12.39 17.35
N ARG A 592 30.49 -13.00 16.70
CA ARG A 592 29.42 -12.23 16.04
C ARG A 592 28.60 -11.38 17.00
N TYR A 593 28.37 -11.84 18.23
CA TYR A 593 27.71 -11.03 19.26
C TYR A 593 28.63 -9.97 19.87
N ALA A 594 29.93 -10.23 19.98
CA ALA A 594 30.90 -9.20 20.33
C ALA A 594 31.01 -8.10 19.26
N ILE A 595 31.01 -8.46 17.97
CA ILE A 595 30.89 -7.52 16.84
C ILE A 595 29.57 -6.75 16.95
N ALA A 596 28.44 -7.44 17.19
CA ALA A 596 27.13 -6.81 17.31
C ALA A 596 27.07 -5.74 18.41
N HIS A 597 27.67 -5.99 19.58
CA HIS A 597 27.70 -5.01 20.67
C HIS A 597 28.42 -3.71 20.27
N GLU A 598 29.58 -3.81 19.59
CA GLU A 598 30.31 -2.63 19.11
C GLU A 598 29.60 -1.94 17.93
N TYR A 599 28.97 -2.73 17.05
CA TYR A 599 28.14 -2.24 15.95
C TYR A 599 27.00 -1.35 16.46
N LEU A 600 26.30 -1.79 17.50
CA LEU A 600 25.22 -1.02 18.11
C LEU A 600 25.74 0.22 18.85
N GLU A 601 26.94 0.18 19.47
CA GLU A 601 27.58 1.41 19.96
C GLU A 601 27.79 2.44 18.83
N VAL A 602 28.37 2.03 17.70
CA VAL A 602 28.59 2.94 16.57
C VAL A 602 27.27 3.54 16.10
N LEU A 603 26.23 2.71 15.97
CA LEU A 603 24.90 3.18 15.55
C LEU A 603 24.27 4.14 16.55
N TYR A 604 24.31 3.87 17.86
CA TYR A 604 23.77 4.81 18.85
C TYR A 604 24.57 6.11 18.90
N LYS A 605 25.91 6.07 18.80
CA LYS A 605 26.74 7.28 18.70
C LYS A 605 26.36 8.12 17.47
N LEU A 606 26.12 7.50 16.31
CA LEU A 606 25.66 8.19 15.10
C LEU A 606 24.25 8.77 15.25
N TRP A 607 23.26 7.95 15.63
CA TRP A 607 21.85 8.35 15.69
C TRP A 607 21.56 9.33 16.83
N GLU A 608 22.00 9.03 18.06
CA GLU A 608 21.64 9.78 19.27
C GLU A 608 22.61 10.94 19.56
N GLY A 609 23.89 10.79 19.19
CA GLY A 609 24.96 11.66 19.66
C GLY A 609 25.61 12.60 18.64
N SER A 610 25.46 12.34 17.33
CA SER A 610 26.14 13.14 16.30
C SER A 610 25.44 14.48 15.98
N PHE A 611 24.14 14.58 16.27
CA PHE A 611 23.33 15.80 16.13
C PHE A 611 22.64 16.12 17.46
N ARG A 612 22.61 17.40 17.86
CA ARG A 612 21.82 17.87 19.00
C ARG A 612 20.31 17.82 18.69
N ASP A 613 19.45 17.65 19.69
CA ASP A 613 17.98 17.57 19.48
C ASP A 613 17.36 18.83 18.85
N ASP A 614 18.05 19.97 18.91
CA ASP A 614 17.67 21.28 18.31
C ASP A 614 18.54 21.66 17.09
N ALA A 615 19.31 20.71 16.52
CA ALA A 615 20.32 21.01 15.50
C ALA A 615 19.75 21.54 14.17
N VAL A 616 18.54 21.13 13.79
CA VAL A 616 17.88 21.56 12.54
C VAL A 616 17.01 22.78 12.82
N LEU A 617 17.43 23.94 12.34
CA LEU A 617 16.71 25.21 12.49
C LEU A 617 15.73 25.46 11.35
N ALA A 618 16.08 25.02 10.14
CA ALA A 618 15.37 25.32 8.89
C ALA A 618 15.05 26.83 8.69
N ASP A 619 15.89 27.71 9.23
CA ASP A 619 15.69 29.16 9.25
C ASP A 619 15.85 29.74 7.83
N ARG A 620 14.75 30.28 7.31
CA ARG A 620 14.67 30.89 5.98
C ARG A 620 15.00 32.39 5.96
N GLU A 621 15.00 33.05 7.11
CA GLU A 621 15.29 34.48 7.23
C GLU A 621 16.81 34.69 7.36
N ASN A 622 17.46 33.89 8.21
CA ASN A 622 18.92 33.89 8.37
C ASN A 622 19.64 32.86 7.47
N GLY A 623 18.92 32.22 6.54
CA GLY A 623 19.46 31.28 5.56
C GLY A 623 20.16 30.03 6.15
N THR A 624 19.85 29.67 7.39
CA THR A 624 20.60 28.69 8.19
C THR A 624 19.77 27.44 8.43
N TYR A 625 20.11 26.35 7.73
CA TYR A 625 19.35 25.09 7.85
C TYR A 625 19.67 24.31 9.14
N ILE A 626 20.95 24.29 9.53
CA ILE A 626 21.48 23.57 10.70
C ILE A 626 22.33 24.52 11.53
N ALA A 627 22.22 24.46 12.86
CA ALA A 627 23.03 25.24 13.79
C ALA A 627 24.51 24.80 13.75
N ALA A 628 25.42 25.76 13.60
CA ALA A 628 26.84 25.51 13.33
C ALA A 628 27.60 24.80 14.47
N ASP A 629 27.06 24.81 15.70
CA ASP A 629 27.63 24.16 16.89
C ASP A 629 27.00 22.79 17.19
N ALA A 630 25.96 22.39 16.46
CA ALA A 630 25.02 21.33 16.84
C ALA A 630 25.23 19.98 16.11
N VAL A 631 26.32 19.84 15.36
CA VAL A 631 26.72 18.60 14.68
C VAL A 631 28.18 18.27 15.01
N ARG A 632 28.46 17.04 15.44
CA ARG A 632 29.79 16.60 15.87
C ARG A 632 30.14 15.21 15.31
N GLN A 633 31.43 15.02 15.09
CA GLN A 633 32.02 13.68 14.90
C GLN A 633 31.80 12.82 16.15
N ILE A 634 31.71 11.50 15.96
CA ILE A 634 31.52 10.52 17.03
C ILE A 634 32.83 9.84 17.47
N HIS A 635 33.91 10.03 16.71
CA HIS A 635 35.30 9.63 16.99
C HIS A 635 35.55 8.16 17.38
N HIS A 636 34.58 7.25 17.20
CA HIS A 636 34.63 5.87 17.68
C HIS A 636 35.81 5.07 17.10
N LYS A 637 36.52 4.37 17.98
CA LYS A 637 37.66 3.49 17.72
C LYS A 637 37.56 2.26 18.63
N GLY A 638 36.88 1.21 18.17
CA GLY A 638 36.73 -0.06 18.88
C GLY A 638 37.73 -1.14 18.42
N LYS A 639 37.42 -2.41 18.71
CA LYS A 639 38.17 -3.59 18.22
C LYS A 639 37.88 -3.86 16.74
N TYR A 640 36.63 -3.66 16.31
CA TYR A 640 36.11 -4.06 14.99
C TYR A 640 35.87 -2.86 14.06
N PHE A 641 35.56 -1.68 14.61
CA PHE A 641 35.16 -0.50 13.84
C PHE A 641 35.94 0.76 14.22
N GLN A 642 36.30 1.53 13.19
CA GLN A 642 36.79 2.90 13.32
C GLN A 642 35.90 3.80 12.46
N VAL A 643 35.13 4.68 13.11
CA VAL A 643 34.12 5.54 12.46
C VAL A 643 34.22 6.95 13.04
N PRO A 644 34.80 7.92 12.32
CA PRO A 644 34.87 9.30 12.78
C PRO A 644 33.50 9.98 12.88
N GLY A 645 32.57 9.69 11.96
CA GLY A 645 31.36 10.48 11.77
C GLY A 645 31.64 11.82 11.06
N PRO A 646 30.75 12.83 11.15
CA PRO A 646 29.43 12.80 11.80
C PRO A 646 28.47 11.84 11.08
N HIS A 647 27.25 11.68 11.59
CA HIS A 647 26.17 11.02 10.84
C HIS A 647 25.79 11.84 9.59
N PHE A 648 25.25 11.17 8.57
CA PHE A 648 24.90 11.79 7.27
C PHE A 648 23.39 12.05 7.10
N VAL A 649 22.60 11.85 8.16
CA VAL A 649 21.14 12.10 8.15
C VAL A 649 20.79 12.87 9.41
N GLU A 650 19.95 13.90 9.27
CA GLU A 650 19.40 14.65 10.40
C GLU A 650 18.49 13.77 11.29
N PRO A 651 18.24 14.18 12.56
CA PRO A 651 17.38 13.44 13.49
C PRO A 651 16.04 13.00 12.90
N SER A 652 15.88 11.69 12.68
CA SER A 652 14.62 11.08 12.25
C SER A 652 13.64 10.93 13.42
N PRO A 653 12.33 10.66 13.18
CA PRO A 653 11.31 10.69 14.22
C PRO A 653 11.60 9.83 15.46
N GLN A 654 12.21 8.67 15.28
CA GLN A 654 12.69 7.83 16.39
C GLN A 654 14.20 8.04 16.69
N ARG A 655 14.95 8.56 15.71
CA ARG A 655 16.41 8.46 15.49
C ARG A 655 16.89 7.01 15.43
N THR A 656 17.05 6.36 16.58
CA THR A 656 17.23 4.91 16.65
C THR A 656 15.89 4.24 16.31
N PRO A 657 15.77 3.44 15.25
CA PRO A 657 14.53 2.72 14.93
C PRO A 657 14.19 1.73 16.05
N PHE A 658 12.93 1.28 16.15
CA PHE A 658 12.54 0.33 17.19
C PHE A 658 13.28 -1.02 17.01
N LEU A 659 13.90 -1.53 18.08
CA LEU A 659 14.83 -2.66 17.99
C LEU A 659 14.16 -4.01 18.28
N PHE A 660 13.84 -4.75 17.22
CA PHE A 660 13.58 -6.19 17.29
C PHE A 660 14.91 -6.97 17.36
N GLN A 661 14.90 -8.14 17.99
CA GLN A 661 16.01 -9.11 17.94
C GLN A 661 15.44 -10.53 18.02
N ALA A 662 16.12 -11.52 17.42
CA ALA A 662 15.59 -12.89 17.27
C ALA A 662 16.56 -14.01 17.74
N GLY A 663 17.52 -13.69 18.60
CA GLY A 663 18.60 -14.60 19.02
C GLY A 663 18.42 -15.09 20.45
N VAL A 664 18.11 -16.39 20.62
CA VAL A 664 17.77 -17.00 21.93
C VAL A 664 18.86 -17.91 22.53
N SER A 665 20.08 -17.90 21.98
CA SER A 665 21.26 -18.52 22.60
C SER A 665 21.70 -17.75 23.86
N GLU A 666 22.71 -18.20 24.62
CA GLU A 666 23.15 -17.47 25.82
C GLU A 666 23.64 -16.05 25.49
N ALA A 667 24.56 -15.91 24.52
CA ALA A 667 24.97 -14.62 23.98
C ALA A 667 23.81 -13.85 23.32
N GLY A 668 22.87 -14.56 22.69
CA GLY A 668 21.66 -13.97 22.11
C GLY A 668 20.73 -13.32 23.14
N ASN A 669 20.42 -14.02 24.23
CA ASN A 669 19.61 -13.50 25.34
C ASN A 669 20.34 -12.36 26.07
N GLY A 670 21.67 -12.47 26.23
CA GLY A 670 22.53 -11.40 26.75
C GLY A 670 22.42 -10.13 25.92
N PHE A 671 22.55 -10.27 24.61
CA PHE A 671 22.39 -9.16 23.66
C PHE A 671 20.96 -8.60 23.65
N GLY A 672 19.95 -9.48 23.64
CA GLY A 672 18.52 -9.13 23.62
C GLY A 672 18.08 -8.35 24.86
N GLY A 673 18.37 -8.85 26.06
CA GLY A 673 18.07 -8.15 27.31
C GLY A 673 18.77 -6.79 27.42
N LYS A 674 20.00 -6.67 26.88
CA LYS A 674 20.76 -5.41 26.85
C LYS A 674 20.20 -4.40 25.84
N HIS A 675 19.98 -4.78 24.58
CA HIS A 675 19.75 -3.86 23.46
C HIS A 675 18.34 -3.89 22.84
N GLY A 676 17.60 -5.00 22.99
CA GLY A 676 16.31 -5.20 22.34
C GLY A 676 15.16 -4.48 23.03
N GLU A 677 14.19 -4.04 22.24
CA GLU A 677 12.92 -3.44 22.69
C GLU A 677 11.74 -4.39 22.42
N ALA A 678 11.90 -5.32 21.48
CA ALA A 678 11.11 -6.56 21.42
C ALA A 678 11.98 -7.76 21.01
N ILE A 679 11.79 -8.91 21.67
CA ILE A 679 12.51 -10.15 21.36
C ILE A 679 11.56 -11.15 20.72
N PHE A 680 11.87 -11.55 19.49
CA PHE A 680 11.24 -12.67 18.80
C PHE A 680 11.83 -13.99 19.34
N VAL A 681 10.99 -14.79 20.01
CA VAL A 681 11.35 -16.10 20.57
C VAL A 681 10.66 -17.24 19.81
N GLY A 682 11.36 -18.36 19.68
CA GLY A 682 10.84 -19.61 19.11
C GLY A 682 10.66 -20.70 20.18
N GLY A 683 9.61 -21.48 20.06
CA GLY A 683 9.33 -22.61 20.96
C GLY A 683 8.20 -23.51 20.47
N GLN A 684 7.94 -24.57 21.24
CA GLN A 684 6.89 -25.56 20.96
C GLN A 684 5.75 -25.53 21.99
N THR A 685 6.04 -25.22 23.26
CA THR A 685 5.06 -25.07 24.35
C THR A 685 5.34 -23.80 25.17
N PRO A 686 4.35 -23.23 25.89
CA PRO A 686 4.55 -22.00 26.65
C PRO A 686 5.46 -22.20 27.87
N GLU A 687 5.45 -23.35 28.55
CA GLU A 687 6.36 -23.65 29.67
C GLU A 687 7.82 -23.75 29.21
N GLY A 688 8.03 -24.18 27.97
CA GLY A 688 9.33 -24.17 27.32
C GLY A 688 9.84 -22.76 27.05
N VAL A 689 8.96 -21.85 26.62
CA VAL A 689 9.30 -20.45 26.32
C VAL A 689 9.41 -19.59 27.58
N ARG A 690 8.65 -19.88 28.64
CA ARG A 690 8.69 -19.17 29.93
C ARG A 690 10.11 -19.02 30.48
N LYS A 691 10.94 -20.07 30.38
CA LYS A 691 12.34 -20.09 30.81
C LYS A 691 13.21 -19.07 30.05
N THR A 692 12.92 -18.85 28.76
CA THR A 692 13.58 -17.85 27.92
C THR A 692 13.11 -16.44 28.28
N VAL A 693 11.81 -16.26 28.50
CA VAL A 693 11.19 -14.99 28.96
C VAL A 693 11.83 -14.55 30.29
N ASP A 694 11.89 -15.44 31.28
CA ASP A 694 12.48 -15.16 32.59
C ASP A 694 13.96 -14.77 32.47
N ASN A 695 14.73 -15.49 31.64
CA ASN A 695 16.14 -15.19 31.42
C ASN A 695 16.34 -13.79 30.78
N ILE A 696 15.59 -13.47 29.72
CA ILE A 696 15.66 -12.16 29.05
C ILE A 696 15.31 -11.03 30.03
N ARG A 697 14.24 -11.19 30.81
CA ARG A 697 13.80 -10.17 31.78
C ARG A 697 14.78 -10.03 32.95
N ALA A 698 15.36 -11.12 33.45
CA ALA A 698 16.42 -11.07 34.47
C ALA A 698 17.71 -10.39 33.95
N ILE A 699 18.08 -10.63 32.68
CA ILE A 699 19.20 -9.94 32.03
C ILE A 699 18.89 -8.43 31.89
N ALA A 700 17.67 -8.05 31.51
CA ALA A 700 17.26 -6.65 31.43
C ALA A 700 17.45 -5.94 32.79
N THR A 701 16.95 -6.51 33.88
CA THR A 701 17.15 -5.98 35.24
C THR A 701 18.63 -5.88 35.62
N LYS A 702 19.45 -6.89 35.27
CA LYS A 702 20.90 -6.90 35.52
C LYS A 702 21.64 -5.79 34.75
N GLU A 703 21.17 -5.47 33.54
CA GLU A 703 21.68 -4.37 32.69
C GLU A 703 21.11 -3.00 33.09
N GLY A 704 20.30 -2.92 34.15
CA GLY A 704 19.72 -1.67 34.67
C GLY A 704 18.43 -1.22 33.99
N ARG A 705 17.83 -2.07 33.15
CA ARG A 705 16.61 -1.78 32.39
C ARG A 705 15.33 -2.23 33.09
N ASP A 706 14.23 -1.55 32.82
CA ASP A 706 12.89 -2.08 33.13
C ASP A 706 12.57 -3.25 32.18
N PRO A 707 12.31 -4.47 32.68
CA PRO A 707 11.88 -5.59 31.84
C PRO A 707 10.63 -5.30 31.00
N ASN A 708 9.76 -4.38 31.44
CA ASN A 708 8.56 -3.99 30.70
C ASN A 708 8.86 -3.17 29.43
N HIS A 709 10.08 -2.61 29.30
CA HIS A 709 10.58 -2.01 28.05
C HIS A 709 11.04 -3.05 27.02
N ILE A 710 10.84 -4.35 27.28
CA ILE A 710 11.13 -5.45 26.34
C ILE A 710 9.86 -6.29 26.12
N LYS A 711 9.33 -6.30 24.90
CA LYS A 711 8.17 -7.11 24.54
C LYS A 711 8.59 -8.48 24.00
N ILE A 712 8.12 -9.57 24.58
CA ILE A 712 8.45 -10.92 24.12
C ILE A 712 7.39 -11.42 23.15
N ILE A 713 7.80 -11.75 21.92
CA ILE A 713 6.92 -12.06 20.80
C ILE A 713 7.19 -13.49 20.31
N VAL A 714 6.21 -14.38 20.33
CA VAL A 714 6.39 -15.80 19.95
C VAL A 714 6.08 -16.02 18.47
N GLY A 715 6.91 -16.80 17.77
CA GLY A 715 6.59 -17.29 16.42
C GLY A 715 5.61 -18.46 16.46
N ILE A 716 4.40 -18.26 15.91
CA ILE A 716 3.34 -19.29 15.85
C ILE A 716 2.78 -19.38 14.42
N ALA A 717 2.35 -20.57 14.00
CA ALA A 717 1.53 -20.78 12.82
C ALA A 717 0.05 -20.96 13.23
N VAL A 718 -0.87 -20.25 12.57
CA VAL A 718 -2.31 -20.35 12.83
C VAL A 718 -3.03 -20.83 11.57
N ILE A 719 -3.88 -21.85 11.73
CA ILE A 719 -4.89 -22.26 10.74
C ILE A 719 -6.25 -22.16 11.42
N VAL A 720 -7.02 -21.15 11.04
CA VAL A 720 -8.35 -20.87 11.61
C VAL A 720 -9.44 -21.05 10.56
N ALA A 721 -10.61 -21.51 10.99
CA ALA A 721 -11.85 -21.61 10.20
C ALA A 721 -13.05 -21.39 11.13
N ALA A 722 -14.30 -21.60 10.67
CA ALA A 722 -15.46 -21.43 11.55
C ALA A 722 -15.57 -22.57 12.59
N THR A 723 -15.09 -23.77 12.24
CA THR A 723 -15.07 -24.95 13.12
C THR A 723 -13.68 -25.58 13.24
N ASP A 724 -13.44 -26.38 14.29
CA ASP A 724 -12.20 -27.13 14.42
C ASP A 724 -12.02 -28.17 13.29
N GLU A 725 -13.12 -28.73 12.80
CA GLU A 725 -13.17 -29.73 11.74
C GLU A 725 -12.77 -29.12 10.40
N GLU A 726 -13.28 -27.93 10.07
CA GLU A 726 -12.83 -27.16 8.90
C GLU A 726 -11.35 -26.76 9.00
N ALA A 727 -10.87 -26.38 10.19
CA ALA A 727 -9.48 -26.01 10.38
C ALA A 727 -8.52 -27.21 10.20
N LYS A 728 -8.92 -28.40 10.68
CA LYS A 728 -8.22 -29.66 10.43
C LYS A 728 -8.23 -30.01 8.94
N ALA A 729 -9.39 -29.95 8.27
CA ALA A 729 -9.52 -30.21 6.84
C ALA A 729 -8.67 -29.25 5.98
N LYS A 730 -8.67 -27.95 6.34
CA LYS A 730 -7.82 -26.91 5.72
C LYS A 730 -6.33 -27.19 5.92
N ARG A 731 -5.92 -27.68 7.10
CA ARG A 731 -4.54 -28.14 7.36
C ARG A 731 -4.17 -29.35 6.49
N ASP A 732 -5.08 -30.31 6.33
CA ASP A 732 -4.83 -31.52 5.54
C ASP A 732 -4.79 -31.21 4.04
N GLU A 733 -5.63 -30.28 3.55
CA GLU A 733 -5.51 -29.69 2.22
C GLU A 733 -4.13 -29.04 2.03
N TYR A 734 -3.72 -28.13 2.93
CA TYR A 734 -2.42 -27.46 2.83
C TYR A 734 -1.25 -28.46 2.83
N LEU A 735 -1.33 -29.55 3.62
CA LEU A 735 -0.31 -30.59 3.65
C LEU A 735 -0.20 -31.35 2.31
N SER A 736 -1.27 -31.45 1.51
CA SER A 736 -1.21 -32.05 0.17
C SER A 736 -0.40 -31.22 -0.84
N TYR A 737 -0.21 -29.92 -0.59
CA TYR A 737 0.64 -29.01 -1.37
C TYR A 737 2.07 -28.87 -0.82
N ALA A 738 2.43 -29.60 0.24
CA ALA A 738 3.77 -29.57 0.82
C ALA A 738 4.86 -30.03 -0.18
N ASP A 739 6.09 -29.57 0.03
CA ASP A 739 7.28 -30.08 -0.66
C ASP A 739 8.31 -30.59 0.37
N THR A 740 8.47 -31.91 0.39
CA THR A 740 9.36 -32.64 1.31
C THR A 740 10.83 -32.26 1.15
N GLU A 741 11.29 -31.99 -0.06
CA GLU A 741 12.69 -31.63 -0.33
C GLU A 741 12.99 -30.23 0.21
N GLY A 742 12.08 -29.28 0.00
CA GLY A 742 12.14 -27.95 0.62
C GLY A 742 12.10 -28.00 2.14
N ALA A 743 11.23 -28.84 2.72
CA ALA A 743 11.13 -28.99 4.17
C ALA A 743 12.42 -29.56 4.81
N LEU A 744 13.04 -30.56 4.18
CA LEU A 744 14.31 -31.14 4.64
C LEU A 744 15.51 -30.20 4.39
N ALA A 745 15.46 -29.37 3.35
CA ALA A 745 16.47 -28.33 3.12
C ALA A 745 16.42 -27.20 4.16
N LEU A 746 15.21 -26.74 4.52
CA LEU A 746 15.01 -25.79 5.62
C LEU A 746 15.51 -26.38 6.94
N PHE A 747 15.18 -27.64 7.26
CA PHE A 747 15.75 -28.35 8.42
C PHE A 747 17.29 -28.35 8.40
N GLY A 748 17.88 -28.66 7.24
CA GLY A 748 19.33 -28.70 7.05
C GLY A 748 20.01 -27.37 7.39
N GLY A 749 19.53 -26.26 6.83
CA GLY A 749 20.09 -24.94 7.11
C GLY A 749 19.82 -24.45 8.54
N TRP A 750 18.67 -24.73 9.13
CA TRP A 750 18.35 -24.32 10.51
C TRP A 750 19.12 -25.11 11.58
N THR A 751 19.55 -26.34 11.29
CA THR A 751 20.16 -27.24 12.30
C THR A 751 21.63 -27.59 12.01
N GLY A 752 22.10 -27.38 10.79
CA GLY A 752 23.39 -27.85 10.29
C GLY A 752 23.44 -29.37 10.06
N ILE A 753 22.31 -30.00 9.75
CA ILE A 753 22.17 -31.47 9.67
C ILE A 753 21.64 -31.89 8.31
N ASP A 754 22.48 -32.56 7.51
CA ASP A 754 22.00 -33.25 6.31
C ASP A 754 21.35 -34.59 6.67
N LEU A 755 20.03 -34.68 6.51
CA LEU A 755 19.27 -35.93 6.70
C LEU A 755 19.31 -36.86 5.48
N SER A 756 19.99 -36.51 4.38
CA SER A 756 19.95 -37.29 3.14
C SER A 756 20.57 -38.69 3.28
N GLY A 757 21.63 -38.84 4.07
CA GLY A 757 22.39 -40.09 4.23
C GLY A 757 21.76 -41.15 5.14
N TYR A 758 20.64 -40.85 5.80
CA TYR A 758 19.93 -41.75 6.73
C TYR A 758 18.83 -42.55 6.01
N SER A 759 18.17 -43.50 6.68
CA SER A 759 17.00 -44.19 6.10
C SER A 759 15.72 -43.35 6.21
N ASP A 760 14.81 -43.46 5.23
CA ASP A 760 13.54 -42.72 5.23
C ASP A 760 12.60 -43.14 6.37
N ASP A 761 12.68 -44.42 6.79
CA ASP A 761 11.89 -45.03 7.86
C ASP A 761 12.64 -45.08 9.21
N GLU A 762 13.80 -44.44 9.34
CA GLU A 762 14.58 -44.39 10.59
C GLU A 762 13.85 -43.56 11.66
N ASP A 763 13.63 -44.11 12.86
CA ASP A 763 13.16 -43.32 14.01
C ASP A 763 14.34 -42.56 14.62
N PHE A 764 14.48 -41.30 14.24
CA PHE A 764 15.58 -40.45 14.68
C PHE A 764 15.59 -40.13 16.19
N ARG A 765 14.58 -40.56 16.98
CA ARG A 765 14.68 -40.58 18.46
C ARG A 765 15.68 -41.61 18.99
N LEU A 766 16.00 -42.61 18.15
CA LEU A 766 16.84 -43.77 18.45
C LEU A 766 18.18 -43.76 17.69
N THR A 767 18.41 -42.79 16.80
CA THR A 767 19.67 -42.67 16.04
C THR A 767 20.86 -42.32 16.96
N GLU A 768 22.06 -42.80 16.61
CA GLU A 768 23.31 -42.57 17.37
C GLU A 768 23.86 -41.14 17.20
N ALA A 769 23.29 -40.32 16.32
CA ALA A 769 23.69 -38.93 16.10
C ALA A 769 23.09 -37.98 17.17
N PRO A 770 23.86 -37.50 18.19
CA PRO A 770 23.26 -36.93 19.40
C PRO A 770 22.59 -35.57 19.20
N ARG A 771 23.01 -34.79 18.18
CA ARG A 771 22.35 -33.53 17.80
C ARG A 771 20.96 -33.80 17.21
N ILE A 772 20.81 -34.81 16.36
CA ILE A 772 19.53 -35.20 15.77
C ILE A 772 18.59 -35.70 16.88
N GLN A 773 19.10 -36.63 17.69
CA GLN A 773 18.36 -37.26 18.78
C GLN A 773 17.84 -36.23 19.80
N SER A 774 18.64 -35.22 20.18
CA SER A 774 18.22 -34.21 21.17
C SER A 774 17.15 -33.25 20.65
N ILE A 775 17.20 -32.86 19.38
CA ILE A 775 16.15 -32.04 18.73
C ILE A 775 14.83 -32.83 18.68
N LEU A 776 14.87 -34.10 18.27
CA LEU A 776 13.66 -34.85 17.94
C LEU A 776 13.03 -35.58 19.13
N ARG A 777 13.79 -35.87 20.19
CA ARG A 777 13.20 -36.17 21.52
C ARG A 777 12.46 -34.96 22.07
N ARG A 778 13.08 -33.77 22.04
CA ARG A 778 12.37 -32.54 22.42
C ARG A 778 11.08 -32.36 21.63
N TRP A 779 11.03 -32.70 20.34
CA TRP A 779 9.79 -32.64 19.55
C TRP A 779 8.79 -33.75 19.88
N SER A 780 9.18 -35.01 20.11
CA SER A 780 8.22 -36.02 20.60
C SER A 780 7.57 -35.61 21.93
N ASP A 781 8.33 -34.91 22.77
CA ASP A 781 7.89 -34.53 24.12
C ASP A 781 7.11 -33.20 24.14
N THR A 782 6.97 -32.51 23.00
CA THR A 782 6.36 -31.17 22.91
C THR A 782 5.42 -30.93 21.72
N VAL A 783 5.40 -31.79 20.70
CA VAL A 783 4.48 -31.67 19.56
C VAL A 783 3.24 -32.53 19.83
N PRO A 784 2.04 -31.93 20.02
CA PRO A 784 0.86 -32.66 20.48
C PRO A 784 0.52 -33.89 19.63
N GLY A 785 0.32 -35.03 20.30
CA GLY A 785 -0.06 -36.30 19.67
C GLY A 785 1.08 -37.06 19.00
N THR A 786 2.35 -36.76 19.30
CA THR A 786 3.52 -37.43 18.68
C THR A 786 4.37 -38.26 19.62
N ASP A 787 4.05 -38.27 20.92
CA ASP A 787 4.84 -38.84 22.02
C ASP A 787 5.28 -40.29 21.75
N ASN A 788 4.35 -41.09 21.21
CA ASN A 788 4.56 -42.51 20.93
C ASN A 788 4.83 -42.81 19.43
N LEU A 789 4.98 -41.79 18.58
CA LEU A 789 5.16 -41.95 17.13
C LEU A 789 6.65 -41.83 16.72
N PRO A 790 7.14 -42.66 15.78
CA PRO A 790 8.53 -42.59 15.33
C PRO A 790 8.77 -41.32 14.52
N TRP A 791 9.84 -40.58 14.83
CA TRP A 791 10.20 -39.37 14.09
C TRP A 791 11.08 -39.75 12.90
N THR A 792 10.42 -40.08 11.79
CA THR A 792 11.03 -40.40 10.49
C THR A 792 11.23 -39.16 9.63
N LYS A 793 11.99 -39.24 8.53
CA LYS A 793 12.19 -38.10 7.59
C LYS A 793 10.85 -37.51 7.14
N ARG A 794 9.88 -38.38 6.84
CA ARG A 794 8.53 -37.97 6.43
C ARG A 794 7.83 -37.15 7.51
N ARG A 795 7.87 -37.59 8.78
CA ARG A 795 7.25 -36.86 9.90
C ARG A 795 7.93 -35.52 10.19
N ILE A 796 9.26 -35.45 10.04
CA ILE A 796 10.02 -34.18 10.12
C ILE A 796 9.55 -33.23 9.02
N ALA A 797 9.48 -33.70 7.77
CA ALA A 797 9.04 -32.90 6.63
C ALA A 797 7.58 -32.43 6.78
N GLU A 798 6.66 -33.32 7.17
CA GLU A 798 5.25 -33.00 7.45
C GLU A 798 5.11 -31.91 8.52
N TYR A 799 5.86 -32.02 9.64
CA TYR A 799 5.83 -31.03 10.71
C TYR A 799 6.39 -29.66 10.28
N ILE A 800 7.42 -29.64 9.43
CA ILE A 800 8.05 -28.41 8.92
C ILE A 800 7.23 -27.74 7.83
N SER A 801 6.51 -28.51 7.01
CA SER A 801 5.79 -28.02 5.83
C SER A 801 4.65 -27.05 6.16
N ILE A 802 4.17 -27.04 7.41
CA ILE A 802 3.06 -26.21 7.89
C ILE A 802 3.55 -25.23 8.97
N GLY A 803 4.45 -24.31 8.61
CA GLY A 803 4.92 -23.24 9.53
C GLY A 803 6.25 -23.50 10.23
N GLY A 804 7.10 -24.38 9.70
CA GLY A 804 8.47 -24.56 10.19
C GLY A 804 8.58 -25.19 11.59
N LEU A 805 9.58 -24.78 12.36
CA LEU A 805 9.98 -25.40 13.63
C LEU A 805 9.13 -24.98 14.85
N GLY A 806 8.21 -24.02 14.67
CA GLY A 806 7.46 -23.40 15.77
C GLY A 806 6.18 -24.14 16.17
N ALA A 807 5.55 -23.63 17.24
CA ALA A 807 4.21 -24.01 17.68
C ALA A 807 3.14 -23.71 16.62
N LYS A 808 2.07 -24.50 16.63
CA LYS A 808 1.04 -24.54 15.58
C LYS A 808 -0.33 -24.67 16.22
N ILE A 809 -1.24 -23.75 15.92
CA ILE A 809 -2.60 -23.73 16.46
C ILE A 809 -3.57 -23.92 15.29
N ILE A 810 -4.42 -24.94 15.38
CA ILE A 810 -5.35 -25.35 14.32
C ILE A 810 -6.73 -25.52 14.96
N GLY A 811 -7.69 -24.67 14.61
CA GLY A 811 -9.03 -24.75 15.22
C GLY A 811 -10.01 -23.65 14.83
N SER A 812 -11.14 -23.64 15.53
CA SER A 812 -12.16 -22.59 15.53
C SER A 812 -11.61 -21.26 16.10
N PRO A 813 -12.34 -20.13 16.00
CA PRO A 813 -11.92 -18.86 16.60
C PRO A 813 -11.69 -18.99 18.10
N THR A 814 -12.59 -19.70 18.78
CA THR A 814 -12.56 -19.97 20.22
C THR A 814 -11.30 -20.75 20.59
N THR A 815 -11.06 -21.88 19.92
CA THR A 815 -9.91 -22.78 20.15
C THR A 815 -8.59 -22.05 19.95
N VAL A 816 -8.48 -21.22 18.92
CA VAL A 816 -7.27 -20.45 18.64
C VAL A 816 -7.09 -19.31 19.65
N ALA A 817 -8.16 -18.63 20.05
CA ALA A 817 -8.09 -17.56 21.05
C ALA A 817 -7.80 -18.08 22.46
N ASP A 818 -8.34 -19.24 22.85
CA ASP A 818 -8.05 -19.92 24.12
C ASP A 818 -6.56 -20.25 24.24
N GLU A 819 -5.97 -20.84 23.20
CA GLU A 819 -4.54 -21.15 23.17
C GLU A 819 -3.67 -19.88 23.16
N LEU A 820 -4.02 -18.84 22.41
CA LEU A 820 -3.27 -17.57 22.44
C LEU A 820 -3.34 -16.87 23.81
N GLU A 821 -4.45 -16.96 24.55
CA GLU A 821 -4.52 -16.51 25.95
C GLU A 821 -3.69 -17.40 26.88
N HIS A 822 -3.73 -18.73 26.71
CA HIS A 822 -2.93 -19.69 27.48
C HIS A 822 -1.42 -19.44 27.33
N TRP A 823 -0.94 -19.15 26.12
CA TRP A 823 0.45 -18.77 25.88
C TRP A 823 0.82 -17.47 26.61
N VAL A 824 -0.05 -16.46 26.60
CA VAL A 824 0.17 -15.19 27.32
C VAL A 824 0.21 -15.43 28.84
N GLU A 825 -0.67 -16.24 29.39
CA GLU A 825 -0.76 -16.54 30.83
C GLU A 825 0.45 -17.35 31.33
N VAL A 826 0.79 -18.45 30.65
CA VAL A 826 1.82 -19.38 31.12
C VAL A 826 3.24 -18.91 30.79
N ALA A 827 3.46 -18.30 29.62
CA ALA A 827 4.78 -17.84 29.20
C ALA A 827 5.10 -16.39 29.59
N ASP A 828 4.10 -15.57 29.97
CA ASP A 828 4.22 -14.10 30.10
C ASP A 828 4.81 -13.44 28.85
N VAL A 829 4.29 -13.84 27.69
CA VAL A 829 4.61 -13.22 26.41
C VAL A 829 3.68 -12.03 26.15
N ASP A 830 4.12 -11.10 25.31
CA ASP A 830 3.40 -9.87 24.99
C ASP A 830 2.65 -9.98 23.66
N GLY A 831 2.94 -11.00 22.85
CA GLY A 831 2.21 -11.29 21.63
C GLY A 831 2.90 -12.24 20.68
N PHE A 832 2.53 -12.16 19.39
CA PHE A 832 2.80 -13.21 18.41
C PHE A 832 3.23 -12.67 17.04
N ASN A 833 4.28 -13.28 16.49
CA ASN A 833 4.66 -13.22 15.08
C ASN A 833 3.90 -14.35 14.35
N LEU A 834 2.72 -14.03 13.80
CA LEU A 834 1.86 -14.99 13.12
C LEU A 834 2.40 -15.30 11.72
N SER A 835 2.91 -16.52 11.56
CA SER A 835 3.37 -17.05 10.27
C SER A 835 2.21 -17.51 9.39
N HIS A 836 2.39 -17.35 8.08
CA HIS A 836 1.41 -17.73 7.07
C HIS A 836 1.72 -19.10 6.46
N ILE A 837 0.68 -19.85 6.11
CA ILE A 837 0.79 -21.06 5.28
C ILE A 837 0.51 -20.71 3.81
N VAL A 838 -0.45 -19.82 3.59
CA VAL A 838 -0.76 -19.20 2.29
C VAL A 838 -0.91 -17.69 2.49
N ASN A 839 -0.47 -16.87 1.53
CA ASN A 839 -0.43 -15.41 1.70
C ASN A 839 -1.04 -14.72 0.47
N PRO A 840 -2.07 -13.88 0.61
CA PRO A 840 -2.65 -13.35 1.85
C PRO A 840 -3.58 -14.29 2.64
N GLY A 841 -3.97 -15.45 2.10
CA GLY A 841 -5.08 -16.27 2.63
C GLY A 841 -5.07 -16.60 4.14
N SER A 842 -3.91 -16.88 4.76
CA SER A 842 -3.83 -17.10 6.20
C SER A 842 -4.12 -15.82 7.01
N PHE A 843 -3.75 -14.65 6.49
CA PHE A 843 -4.08 -13.36 7.11
C PHE A 843 -5.53 -12.95 6.84
N GLU A 844 -6.09 -13.24 5.67
CA GLU A 844 -7.53 -13.13 5.39
C GLU A 844 -8.33 -13.92 6.46
N ASP A 845 -7.99 -15.20 6.67
CA ASP A 845 -8.64 -16.08 7.65
C ASP A 845 -8.49 -15.55 9.09
N ILE A 846 -7.33 -15.02 9.48
CA ILE A 846 -7.13 -14.43 10.81
C ILE A 846 -8.00 -13.19 11.01
N VAL A 847 -8.14 -12.34 9.98
CA VAL A 847 -8.95 -11.11 10.05
C VAL A 847 -10.45 -11.41 10.09
N GLU A 848 -10.90 -12.42 9.33
CA GLU A 848 -12.30 -12.86 9.28
C GLU A 848 -12.72 -13.60 10.56
N PHE A 849 -11.95 -14.60 10.99
CA PHE A 849 -12.37 -15.54 12.04
C PHE A 849 -11.82 -15.16 13.43
N LEU A 850 -10.51 -14.86 13.55
CA LEU A 850 -9.85 -14.76 14.85
C LEU A 850 -9.94 -13.36 15.48
N LEU A 851 -9.72 -12.28 14.72
CA LEU A 851 -9.74 -10.93 15.29
C LEU A 851 -11.07 -10.51 15.94
N PRO A 852 -12.26 -10.89 15.43
CA PRO A 852 -13.52 -10.61 16.13
C PRO A 852 -13.59 -11.26 17.51
N GLU A 853 -13.09 -12.49 17.66
CA GLU A 853 -13.09 -13.23 18.92
C GLU A 853 -12.10 -12.63 19.93
N LEU A 854 -10.88 -12.29 19.50
CA LEU A 854 -9.90 -11.61 20.36
C LEU A 854 -10.36 -10.22 20.82
N ARG A 855 -11.07 -9.47 19.96
CA ARG A 855 -11.72 -8.20 20.32
C ARG A 855 -12.90 -8.41 21.28
N ARG A 856 -13.74 -9.43 21.07
CA ARG A 856 -14.85 -9.81 21.97
C ARG A 856 -14.36 -10.17 23.38
N ARG A 857 -13.19 -10.81 23.47
CA ARG A 857 -12.50 -11.16 24.73
C ARG A 857 -11.81 -9.96 25.40
N GLY A 858 -11.68 -8.83 24.71
CA GLY A 858 -10.97 -7.64 25.20
C GLY A 858 -9.45 -7.81 25.30
N VAL A 859 -8.88 -8.78 24.58
CA VAL A 859 -7.42 -9.06 24.56
C VAL A 859 -6.72 -8.53 23.31
N PHE A 860 -7.47 -8.09 22.29
CA PHE A 860 -6.92 -7.37 21.15
C PHE A 860 -7.61 -6.02 20.97
N ARG A 861 -6.85 -5.04 20.47
CA ARG A 861 -7.30 -3.65 20.35
C ARG A 861 -8.51 -3.51 19.41
N SER A 862 -9.48 -2.70 19.85
CA SER A 862 -10.70 -2.39 19.09
C SER A 862 -10.49 -1.27 18.06
N ARG A 863 -9.39 -0.53 18.17
CA ARG A 863 -8.86 0.49 17.25
C ARG A 863 -7.41 0.79 17.63
N VAL A 864 -6.68 1.54 16.80
CA VAL A 864 -5.46 2.25 17.22
C VAL A 864 -5.78 3.43 18.15
N ASP A 865 -4.91 3.69 19.13
CA ASP A 865 -5.06 4.81 20.08
C ASP A 865 -4.60 6.17 19.49
N LYS A 866 -3.68 6.15 18.52
CA LYS A 866 -3.11 7.33 17.85
C LYS A 866 -2.76 6.96 16.40
N GLU A 867 -3.30 7.70 15.43
CA GLU A 867 -2.89 7.55 14.02
C GLU A 867 -1.45 8.05 13.84
N GLY A 868 -0.63 7.34 13.06
CA GLY A 868 0.75 7.74 12.79
C GLY A 868 1.65 7.73 14.04
N ALA A 869 1.32 6.92 15.05
CA ALA A 869 2.23 6.67 16.17
C ALA A 869 3.52 6.00 15.67
N THR A 870 4.66 6.42 16.22
CA THR A 870 5.95 5.77 15.95
C THR A 870 5.97 4.34 16.51
N ALA A 871 6.81 3.47 15.94
CA ALA A 871 6.86 2.06 16.34
C ALA A 871 7.12 1.89 17.85
N ARG A 872 8.02 2.70 18.40
CA ARG A 872 8.31 2.74 19.83
C ARG A 872 7.16 3.29 20.69
N GLU A 873 6.37 4.26 20.20
CA GLU A 873 5.17 4.73 20.91
C GLU A 873 4.12 3.61 21.03
N VAL A 874 3.94 2.81 19.97
CA VAL A 874 2.98 1.69 19.96
C VAL A 874 3.39 0.57 20.92
N PHE A 875 4.68 0.23 21.00
CA PHE A 875 5.14 -0.91 21.81
C PHE A 875 5.49 -0.57 23.26
N ILE A 876 6.07 0.61 23.53
CA ILE A 876 6.56 0.99 24.87
C ILE A 876 6.20 2.44 25.28
N GLY A 877 5.31 3.12 24.55
CA GLY A 877 4.76 4.42 24.97
C GLY A 877 5.72 5.62 24.84
N SER A 878 6.90 5.46 24.27
CA SER A 878 7.90 6.53 24.08
C SER A 878 8.29 6.71 22.62
N LYS A 879 8.54 7.95 22.16
CA LYS A 879 8.99 8.20 20.77
C LYS A 879 10.48 7.92 20.57
N ARG A 880 11.28 8.16 21.61
CA ARG A 880 12.74 8.06 21.66
C ARG A 880 13.12 6.95 22.67
N LEU A 881 14.35 6.43 22.58
CA LEU A 881 14.83 5.38 23.49
C LEU A 881 14.55 5.71 24.98
N PRO A 882 14.04 4.76 25.78
CA PRO A 882 13.90 4.93 27.24
C PRO A 882 15.23 5.30 27.92
N GLU A 883 15.20 6.04 29.02
CA GLU A 883 16.44 6.55 29.64
C GLU A 883 17.33 5.47 30.27
N ASP A 884 16.77 4.31 30.58
CA ASP A 884 17.47 3.08 31.00
C ASP A 884 18.10 2.29 29.83
N HIS A 885 17.70 2.55 28.59
CA HIS A 885 18.24 1.85 27.42
C HIS A 885 19.70 2.28 27.13
N PRO A 886 20.63 1.35 26.85
CA PRO A 886 22.07 1.67 26.74
C PRO A 886 22.44 2.64 25.61
N GLY A 887 21.56 2.86 24.62
CA GLY A 887 21.75 3.90 23.61
C GLY A 887 21.51 5.32 24.14
N SER A 888 20.71 5.48 25.20
CA SER A 888 20.30 6.79 25.72
C SER A 888 21.45 7.61 26.33
N LYS A 889 22.53 6.96 26.78
CA LYS A 889 23.74 7.67 27.25
C LYS A 889 24.44 8.49 26.16
N TYR A 890 24.12 8.23 24.89
CA TYR A 890 24.67 8.97 23.75
C TYR A 890 23.82 10.16 23.31
N LYS A 891 22.60 10.36 23.85
CA LYS A 891 21.70 11.47 23.49
C LYS A 891 22.35 12.83 23.67
N TRP A 892 22.47 13.60 22.59
CA TRP A 892 22.84 15.01 22.64
C TRP A 892 21.58 15.90 22.70
N ARG A 893 21.29 16.44 23.88
CA ARG A 893 20.06 17.21 24.14
C ARG A 893 20.23 18.68 23.82
N ALA A 894 19.12 19.34 23.51
CA ALA A 894 19.05 20.78 23.31
C ALA A 894 19.70 21.56 24.47
N GLY A 895 20.43 22.63 24.14
CA GLY A 895 21.17 23.45 25.11
C GLY A 895 22.46 22.83 25.68
N GLN A 896 22.90 21.65 25.27
CA GLN A 896 24.22 21.10 25.61
C GLN A 896 25.28 21.53 24.57
N GLU A 897 26.43 22.05 25.01
CA GLU A 897 27.54 22.42 24.11
C GLU A 897 28.26 21.20 23.49
N VAL A 898 28.39 20.12 24.27
CA VAL A 898 29.09 18.88 23.91
C VAL A 898 28.22 17.69 24.36
N PRO A 899 28.08 16.60 23.58
CA PRO A 899 27.38 15.42 24.03
C PRO A 899 28.13 14.72 25.18
N PRO A 900 27.44 14.18 26.21
CA PRO A 900 28.09 13.68 27.42
C PRO A 900 29.21 12.66 27.19
N PHE A 901 29.04 11.75 26.23
CA PHE A 901 30.03 10.72 25.93
C PHE A 901 31.36 11.25 25.38
N LEU A 902 31.36 12.39 24.67
CA LEU A 902 32.61 13.01 24.20
C LEU A 902 33.31 13.75 25.35
N ALA A 903 32.57 14.47 26.20
CA ALA A 903 33.15 15.08 27.40
C ALA A 903 33.76 14.02 28.35
N GLU A 904 33.15 12.84 28.40
CA GLU A 904 33.69 11.67 29.10
C GLU A 904 34.90 11.01 28.41
N GLU A 905 35.08 11.15 27.10
CA GLU A 905 36.24 10.64 26.35
C GLU A 905 37.39 11.66 26.32
N GLU A 906 37.10 12.97 26.40
CA GLU A 906 38.08 14.07 26.52
C GLU A 906 38.66 14.22 27.93
N ALA A 907 37.99 13.69 28.96
CA ALA A 907 38.40 13.75 30.37
C ALA A 907 39.19 12.52 30.87
N LYS A 908 39.61 11.60 29.98
CA LYS A 908 40.29 10.33 30.29
C LYS A 908 41.67 10.24 29.66
#